data_AF-A0A1E1X932-F1
#
_entry.id   AF-A0A1E1X932-F1
#
_cell.length_a   1.000
_cell.length_b   1.000
_cell.length_c   1.000
_cell.angle_alpha   90.00
_cell.angle_beta   90.00
_cell.angle_gamma   90.00
#
_symmetry.space_group_name_H-M   'P 1'
#
loop_
_entity.id
_entity.type
_entity.pdbx_description
1 polymer ?
#
loop_
_entity_poly.entity_id
_entity_poly.type
_entity_poly.pdbx_seq_one_letter_code
_entity_poly.pdbx_strand_id
1 'polypeptide(L)'
;MAFSSLSRLHLSWCVVALCIISVKKVECIAVMSVDLGIEWMKVAIVSPGVPMEIALNKDSQRKTPVAIAFRDGERHFGEQAVSTGVRFPDKSYSHFLDLLGKERNSPVVKEFERRFPYYKLEADSKTGGVLFKHPEGMTFSPEELLGMILAYAKELATNAAEQPIKDAVITVPAFFNQAERRAVAQAANLAGIKVLQLIGANTAAALNYGVFRRKEFNDTPVHILFYDMGTGSTTATIVSYQTVKTKDKILAEHVPQLSIKGVGYDRFLGGLEFKLRLGERFAKEFSALKKTKQDVFDNKRGLAKLFKEADRVKKVLSANTEHVAQVENVMEDVDFKHPITRAEFEEICDDLFKRVAAPIHMALSSAGMTLGEIDQVIVVGGSTRIPRVQQELHAVLGNSRELGKSINADEAAALGAAYQAAYLSKGFKVKVFHVKEACLFPIQVDFSRDVDTDGVKSTKVVRRLLFSRNNLYPQKKVMTFSRYTTDFDFAINYGDLSFLPKDELSNFGSFNISTVSLTGVAAAIQKHAEHAEPKGIKAHFRLDESGLLHLDAAEATFEKTVEEVVPVAEESTLSMLGSTLGKLFSGGGDEPAKDESTPEARADNASAQAQENATASKQAGENKTQAEQRSSEGEAAANETTKTTKLVTLKEPVAIRLTLVDRAEFSAEQIAESIKKLSDLDSKDKAKLARDHARNALESFLHETKDKMYSEDYEKASTEEHRQNILSMLTESSDWLEYESDNAETKVFKEKLSNLTRLVKDLFDRVQEHRERPGALVALNNMVNASEVYLSAITGLQDQVFTAVEIETLSRIINETKEWQAEQVALQDKTPLHETPKLTLRMIFEKIQVLDRETKYLLNKAQRAPPPKPTTKKPETPDTSKEAAGEEVVPDVDMPEGPVPVEQPATEPEGTIPLEPVEPVETMEPMEPVQPTPEQTEEGEHTEL
;
A
#
# COMPACT_ATOMS: atom_id res chain seq x y z
N MET A 1 18.06 10.85 -58.35
CA MET A 1 17.08 11.24 -57.31
C MET A 1 16.61 10.08 -56.41
N ALA A 2 16.37 8.86 -56.91
CA ALA A 2 15.85 7.76 -56.07
C ALA A 2 16.69 7.42 -54.81
N PHE A 3 18.02 7.46 -54.87
CA PHE A 3 18.88 7.13 -53.71
C PHE A 3 18.74 8.08 -52.50
N SER A 4 18.28 9.33 -52.68
CA SER A 4 18.14 10.28 -51.56
C SER A 4 16.78 10.24 -50.86
N SER A 5 15.77 9.54 -51.41
CA SER A 5 14.53 9.26 -50.67
C SER A 5 14.69 8.04 -49.77
N LEU A 6 15.41 7.00 -50.20
CA LEU A 6 15.60 5.77 -49.42
C LEU A 6 16.37 6.02 -48.11
N SER A 7 17.47 6.79 -48.14
CA SER A 7 18.22 7.13 -46.92
C SER A 7 17.43 8.02 -45.96
N ARG A 8 16.63 8.96 -46.49
CA ARG A 8 15.69 9.76 -45.67
C ARG A 8 14.59 8.90 -45.06
N LEU A 9 14.08 7.90 -45.78
CA LEU A 9 13.06 6.99 -45.28
C LEU A 9 13.64 6.12 -44.15
N HIS A 10 14.81 5.51 -44.33
CA HIS A 10 15.49 4.75 -43.27
C HIS A 10 15.84 5.61 -42.05
N LEU A 11 16.33 6.84 -42.25
CA LEU A 11 16.59 7.77 -41.14
C LEU A 11 15.30 8.12 -40.39
N SER A 12 14.19 8.33 -41.11
CA SER A 12 12.87 8.57 -40.51
C SER A 12 12.38 7.35 -39.70
N TRP A 13 12.53 6.13 -40.22
CA TRP A 13 12.22 4.91 -39.47
C TRP A 13 13.13 4.72 -38.25
N CYS A 14 14.42 5.07 -38.33
CA CYS A 14 15.33 5.03 -37.18
C CYS A 14 14.95 6.07 -36.12
N VAL A 15 14.55 7.28 -36.52
CA VAL A 15 14.05 8.33 -35.60
C VAL A 15 12.71 7.94 -34.99
N VAL A 16 11.78 7.36 -35.76
CA VAL A 16 10.50 6.84 -35.24
C VAL A 16 10.75 5.68 -34.27
N ALA A 17 11.67 4.76 -34.58
CA ALA A 17 12.08 3.70 -33.67
C ALA A 17 12.72 4.26 -32.39
N LEU A 18 13.64 5.22 -32.49
CA LEU A 18 14.21 5.92 -31.32
C LEU A 18 13.11 6.62 -30.49
N CYS A 19 12.13 7.26 -31.12
CA CYS A 19 11.01 7.88 -30.44
C CYS A 19 10.12 6.85 -29.74
N ILE A 20 9.83 5.70 -30.37
CA ILE A 20 9.05 4.61 -29.74
C ILE A 20 9.81 4.00 -28.56
N ILE A 21 11.14 3.82 -28.68
CA ILE A 21 12.02 3.32 -27.59
C ILE A 21 12.16 4.37 -26.47
N SER A 22 12.20 5.67 -26.81
CA SER A 22 12.31 6.77 -25.85
C SER A 22 10.99 7.09 -25.16
N VAL A 23 9.85 6.79 -25.79
CA VAL A 23 8.51 6.87 -25.17
C VAL A 23 8.25 5.60 -24.36
N LYS A 24 9.14 5.33 -23.39
CA LYS A 24 8.74 4.69 -22.14
C LYS A 24 7.79 5.65 -21.41
N LYS A 25 6.53 5.66 -21.83
CA LYS A 25 5.42 6.05 -20.96
C LYS A 25 5.43 5.09 -19.76
N VAL A 26 6.13 5.48 -18.70
CA VAL A 26 5.96 4.87 -17.38
C VAL A 26 4.61 5.35 -16.87
N GLU A 27 3.54 4.69 -17.33
CA GLU A 27 2.20 4.90 -16.79
C GLU A 27 2.26 4.44 -15.33
N CYS A 28 2.34 5.42 -14.42
CA CYS A 28 2.50 5.22 -12.99
C CYS A 28 1.19 4.64 -12.43
N ILE A 29 0.97 3.36 -12.65
CA ILE A 29 -0.26 2.63 -12.30
C ILE A 29 -0.18 2.13 -10.87
N ALA A 30 1.02 1.74 -10.41
CA ALA A 30 1.22 1.25 -9.06
C ALA A 30 0.81 2.28 -8.00
N VAL A 31 0.21 1.77 -6.93
CA VAL A 31 -0.19 2.53 -5.75
C VAL A 31 0.39 1.88 -4.51
N MET A 32 0.57 2.68 -3.47
CA MET A 32 1.01 2.18 -2.17
C MET A 32 -0.05 2.38 -1.09
N SER A 33 0.24 1.82 0.08
CA SER A 33 -0.31 2.29 1.32
C SER A 33 0.77 2.33 2.40
N VAL A 34 0.50 3.13 3.44
CA VAL A 34 1.34 3.20 4.63
C VAL A 34 0.46 2.88 5.83
N ASP A 35 0.75 1.77 6.50
CA ASP A 35 0.30 1.60 7.88
C ASP A 35 1.18 2.46 8.78
N LEU A 36 0.63 3.49 9.40
CA LEU A 36 1.35 4.57 10.09
C LEU A 36 1.17 4.46 11.61
N GLY A 37 1.88 3.51 12.23
CA GLY A 37 1.95 3.39 13.68
C GLY A 37 2.96 4.35 14.32
N ILE A 38 2.73 4.73 15.58
CA ILE A 38 3.57 5.71 16.33
C ILE A 38 5.06 5.32 16.50
N GLU A 39 5.38 4.03 16.41
CA GLU A 39 6.75 3.52 16.48
C GLU A 39 7.15 2.75 15.22
N TRP A 40 6.19 2.19 14.47
CA TRP A 40 6.45 1.33 13.31
C TRP A 40 5.52 1.68 12.15
N MET A 41 6.08 1.94 10.99
CA MET A 41 5.36 1.94 9.72
C MET A 41 5.56 0.61 8.98
N LYS A 42 4.61 0.26 8.12
CA LYS A 42 4.78 -0.76 7.07
C LYS A 42 4.23 -0.20 5.77
N VAL A 43 4.91 -0.51 4.67
CA VAL A 43 4.55 -0.03 3.34
C VAL A 43 4.07 -1.23 2.53
N ALA A 44 2.91 -1.12 1.91
CA ALA A 44 2.38 -2.17 1.03
C ALA A 44 2.10 -1.62 -0.37
N ILE A 45 2.37 -2.41 -1.41
CA ILE A 45 2.22 -1.99 -2.81
C ILE A 45 1.20 -2.84 -3.55
N VAL A 46 0.64 -2.27 -4.62
CA VAL A 46 -0.07 -3.00 -5.69
C VAL A 46 0.45 -2.49 -7.02
N SER A 47 0.99 -3.39 -7.84
CA SER A 47 1.64 -3.08 -9.13
C SER A 47 1.11 -4.01 -10.24
N PRO A 48 1.08 -3.59 -11.52
CA PRO A 48 0.68 -4.47 -12.61
C PRO A 48 1.55 -5.73 -12.68
N GLY A 49 0.92 -6.91 -12.68
CA GLY A 49 1.60 -8.21 -12.73
C GLY A 49 2.14 -8.74 -11.39
N VAL A 50 2.21 -7.90 -10.35
CA VAL A 50 2.71 -8.28 -9.02
C VAL A 50 1.54 -8.44 -8.04
N PRO A 51 1.52 -9.48 -7.19
CA PRO A 51 0.57 -9.57 -6.08
C PRO A 51 0.65 -8.37 -5.13
N MET A 52 -0.39 -8.18 -4.31
CA MET A 52 -0.37 -7.17 -3.25
C MET A 52 0.53 -7.65 -2.10
N GLU A 53 1.60 -6.91 -1.82
CA GLU A 53 2.64 -7.32 -0.87
C GLU A 53 3.21 -6.17 -0.03
N ILE A 54 4.06 -6.51 0.94
CA ILE A 54 4.79 -5.57 1.78
C ILE A 54 6.13 -5.22 1.13
N ALA A 55 6.35 -3.93 0.87
CA ALA A 55 7.66 -3.42 0.43
C ALA A 55 8.66 -3.48 1.59
N LEU A 56 9.83 -4.05 1.34
CA LEU A 56 10.89 -4.21 2.34
C LEU A 56 11.67 -2.90 2.56
N ASN A 57 12.22 -2.72 3.76
CA ASN A 57 13.18 -1.64 4.04
C ASN A 57 14.59 -1.99 3.51
N LYS A 58 15.57 -1.09 3.70
CA LYS A 58 16.95 -1.28 3.25
C LYS A 58 17.71 -2.42 3.97
N ASP A 59 17.18 -2.88 5.11
CA ASP A 59 17.67 -4.04 5.88
C ASP A 59 16.84 -5.32 5.61
N SER A 60 16.09 -5.36 4.50
CA SER A 60 15.18 -6.46 4.09
C SER A 60 14.02 -6.75 5.06
N GLN A 61 13.69 -5.84 5.97
CA GLN A 61 12.61 -6.01 6.96
C GLN A 61 11.25 -5.57 6.44
N ARG A 62 10.19 -6.25 6.88
CA ARG A 62 8.77 -6.00 6.53
C ARG A 62 8.10 -4.84 7.30
N LYS A 63 8.88 -4.09 8.07
CA LYS A 63 8.45 -2.92 8.85
C LYS A 63 9.64 -1.98 9.07
N THR A 64 9.37 -0.75 9.47
CA THR A 64 10.40 0.28 9.67
C THR A 64 10.03 1.20 10.83
N PRO A 65 10.97 1.57 11.71
CA PRO A 65 10.70 2.54 12.76
C PRO A 65 10.27 3.90 12.22
N VAL A 66 9.26 4.50 12.83
CA VAL A 66 8.89 5.92 12.60
C VAL A 66 9.86 6.80 13.39
N ALA A 67 11.08 6.88 12.85
CA ALA A 67 12.19 7.63 13.41
C ALA A 67 13.02 8.31 12.30
N ILE A 68 13.42 9.55 12.55
CA ILE A 68 14.39 10.32 11.74
C ILE A 68 15.49 10.78 12.67
N ALA A 69 16.76 10.66 12.26
CA ALA A 69 17.86 11.33 12.94
C ALA A 69 18.68 12.20 11.99
N PHE A 70 19.23 13.29 12.50
CA PHE A 70 20.09 14.21 11.76
C PHE A 70 21.53 14.08 12.29
N ARG A 71 22.47 13.71 11.42
CA ARG A 71 23.87 13.52 11.81
C ARG A 71 24.79 13.72 10.62
N ASP A 72 26.00 14.20 10.86
CA ASP A 72 27.13 14.18 9.91
C ASP A 72 26.76 14.66 8.48
N GLY A 73 25.89 15.68 8.41
CA GLY A 73 25.40 16.32 7.19
C GLY A 73 24.14 15.72 6.54
N GLU A 74 23.62 14.59 7.01
CA GLU A 74 22.54 13.82 6.38
C GLU A 74 21.36 13.47 7.32
N ARG A 75 20.30 12.90 6.74
CA ARG A 75 19.20 12.26 7.47
C ARG A 75 19.34 10.73 7.47
N HIS A 76 19.30 10.15 8.66
CA HIS A 76 19.07 8.72 8.87
C HIS A 76 17.58 8.45 9.09
N PHE A 77 17.11 7.27 8.66
CA PHE A 77 15.73 6.80 8.84
C PHE A 77 15.70 5.43 9.51
N GLY A 78 14.57 5.03 10.08
CA GLY A 78 14.33 3.67 10.58
C GLY A 78 15.35 3.19 11.63
N GLU A 79 15.84 1.96 11.48
CA GLU A 79 16.88 1.34 12.31
C GLU A 79 18.11 2.23 12.52
N GLN A 80 18.59 2.91 11.47
CA GLN A 80 19.74 3.81 11.53
C GLN A 80 19.45 5.06 12.37
N ALA A 81 18.22 5.60 12.27
CA ALA A 81 17.75 6.69 13.13
C ALA A 81 17.66 6.24 14.60
N VAL A 82 17.05 5.09 14.89
CA VAL A 82 16.95 4.53 16.24
C VAL A 82 18.34 4.29 16.85
N SER A 83 19.27 3.71 16.08
CA SER A 83 20.66 3.51 16.49
C SER A 83 21.39 4.83 16.79
N THR A 84 21.10 5.88 16.01
CA THR A 84 21.59 7.24 16.26
C THR A 84 21.00 7.81 17.55
N GLY A 85 19.68 7.67 17.78
CA GLY A 85 18.98 8.16 18.96
C GLY A 85 19.47 7.55 20.28
N VAL A 86 19.93 6.30 20.29
CA VAL A 86 20.56 5.68 21.49
C VAL A 86 21.88 6.37 21.87
N ARG A 87 22.58 7.00 20.91
CA ARG A 87 23.82 7.75 21.14
C ARG A 87 23.58 9.24 21.35
N PHE A 88 22.61 9.82 20.62
CA PHE A 88 22.28 11.24 20.57
C PHE A 88 20.75 11.45 20.57
N PRO A 89 20.07 11.33 21.73
CA PRO A 89 18.60 11.34 21.79
C PRO A 89 17.97 12.64 21.25
N ASP A 90 18.61 13.78 21.45
CA ASP A 90 18.16 15.09 20.97
C ASP A 90 18.45 15.38 19.49
N LYS A 91 19.07 14.43 18.77
CA LYS A 91 19.21 14.44 17.31
C LYS A 91 18.31 13.43 16.58
N SER A 92 17.51 12.64 17.31
CA SER A 92 16.65 11.60 16.74
C SER A 92 15.19 11.77 17.18
N TYR A 93 14.31 12.07 16.24
CA TYR A 93 12.87 12.29 16.47
C TYR A 93 12.08 11.02 16.23
N SER A 94 11.30 10.59 17.23
CA SER A 94 10.37 9.46 17.15
C SER A 94 9.12 9.72 18.00
N HIS A 95 8.10 8.86 17.90
CA HIS A 95 6.85 8.92 18.66
C HIS A 95 6.04 10.24 18.55
N PHE A 96 6.36 11.11 17.61
CA PHE A 96 5.82 12.49 17.52
C PHE A 96 4.43 12.59 16.88
N LEU A 97 3.80 11.48 16.48
CA LEU A 97 2.54 11.50 15.72
C LEU A 97 1.36 12.11 16.50
N ASP A 98 1.32 11.95 17.83
CA ASP A 98 0.27 12.55 18.68
C ASP A 98 0.35 14.10 18.74
N LEU A 99 1.44 14.70 18.23
CA LEU A 99 1.64 16.15 18.16
C LEU A 99 1.07 16.77 16.86
N LEU A 100 0.68 15.94 15.88
CA LEU A 100 0.12 16.39 14.61
C LEU A 100 -1.14 17.20 14.85
N GLY A 101 -1.16 18.44 14.35
CA GLY A 101 -2.31 19.33 14.54
C GLY A 101 -2.54 19.84 15.96
N LYS A 102 -1.58 19.68 16.90
CA LYS A 102 -1.69 20.21 18.27
C LYS A 102 -1.03 21.58 18.43
N GLU A 103 -1.65 22.44 19.23
CA GLU A 103 -1.02 23.66 19.76
C GLU A 103 0.05 23.32 20.81
N ARG A 104 1.09 24.16 20.91
CA ARG A 104 2.21 23.99 21.85
C ARG A 104 1.82 23.86 23.33
N ASN A 105 0.64 24.36 23.72
CA ASN A 105 0.12 24.40 25.09
C ASN A 105 -0.63 23.12 25.52
N SER A 106 -0.94 22.22 24.57
CA SER A 106 -1.87 21.11 24.76
C SER A 106 -1.38 20.09 25.80
N PRO A 107 -2.27 19.44 26.57
CA PRO A 107 -1.91 18.34 27.48
C PRO A 107 -1.13 17.21 26.79
N VAL A 108 -1.45 16.90 25.52
CA VAL A 108 -0.75 15.89 24.72
C VAL A 108 0.73 16.24 24.52
N VAL A 109 1.04 17.52 24.29
CA VAL A 109 2.42 18.02 24.13
C VAL A 109 3.16 17.94 25.46
N LYS A 110 2.52 18.29 26.58
CA LYS A 110 3.12 18.20 27.93
C LYS A 110 3.44 16.76 28.32
N GLU A 111 2.56 15.82 27.99
CA GLU A 111 2.78 14.39 28.22
C GLU A 111 3.90 13.85 27.32
N PHE A 112 4.00 14.29 26.06
CA PHE A 112 5.16 13.98 25.22
C PHE A 112 6.47 14.54 25.79
N GLU A 113 6.48 15.77 26.31
CA GLU A 113 7.65 16.35 26.99
C GLU A 113 8.03 15.58 28.27
N ARG A 114 7.06 15.06 29.03
CA ARG A 114 7.31 14.17 30.18
C ARG A 114 8.00 12.87 29.74
N ARG A 115 7.55 12.27 28.64
CA ARG A 115 8.09 11.00 28.11
C ARG A 115 9.47 11.18 27.46
N PHE A 116 9.74 12.33 26.85
CA PHE A 116 10.93 12.59 26.05
C PHE A 116 11.59 13.95 26.37
N PRO A 117 12.04 14.17 27.64
CA PRO A 117 12.49 15.49 28.14
C PRO A 117 13.80 15.99 27.52
N TYR A 118 14.42 15.21 26.63
CA TYR A 118 15.63 15.60 25.92
C TYR A 118 15.35 16.44 24.66
N TYR A 119 14.12 16.45 24.13
CA TYR A 119 13.70 17.35 23.05
C TYR A 119 13.48 18.78 23.55
N LYS A 120 13.65 19.76 22.67
CA LYS A 120 13.30 21.16 22.93
C LYS A 120 12.12 21.55 22.04
N LEU A 121 10.95 21.78 22.64
CA LEU A 121 9.73 22.16 21.92
C LEU A 121 9.42 23.64 22.12
N GLU A 122 9.25 24.37 21.03
CA GLU A 122 8.81 25.77 21.01
C GLU A 122 7.51 25.93 20.21
N ALA A 123 6.84 27.08 20.36
CA ALA A 123 5.67 27.41 19.55
C ALA A 123 6.11 27.97 18.20
N ASP A 124 5.48 27.54 17.11
CA ASP A 124 5.55 28.27 15.84
C ASP A 124 4.94 29.66 16.01
N SER A 125 5.70 30.70 15.71
CA SER A 125 5.23 32.09 15.73
C SER A 125 4.23 32.42 14.62
N LYS A 126 4.15 31.58 13.57
CA LYS A 126 3.16 31.71 12.49
C LYS A 126 1.82 31.00 12.81
N THR A 127 1.85 29.78 13.38
CA THR A 127 0.64 28.94 13.56
C THR A 127 0.27 28.55 15.00
N GLY A 128 1.12 28.80 16.01
CA GLY A 128 0.91 28.32 17.39
C GLY A 128 1.15 26.81 17.60
N GLY A 129 1.43 26.07 16.54
CA GLY A 129 1.74 24.64 16.57
C GLY A 129 3.11 24.32 17.22
N VAL A 130 3.40 23.03 17.36
CA VAL A 130 4.68 22.54 17.90
C VAL A 130 5.81 22.67 16.87
N LEU A 131 6.98 23.16 17.32
CA LEU A 131 8.26 23.03 16.62
C LEU A 131 9.28 22.30 17.50
N PHE A 132 9.91 21.25 16.95
CA PHE A 132 11.14 20.67 17.48
C PHE A 132 12.33 21.56 17.13
N LYS A 133 13.18 21.88 18.11
CA LYS A 133 14.41 22.67 17.91
C LYS A 133 15.64 21.74 17.93
N HIS A 134 16.25 21.52 16.76
CA HIS A 134 17.46 20.72 16.61
C HIS A 134 18.67 21.41 17.28
N PRO A 135 19.62 20.67 17.89
CA PRO A 135 20.82 21.27 18.49
C PRO A 135 21.66 22.12 17.53
N GLU A 136 21.59 21.87 16.22
CA GLU A 136 22.30 22.63 15.16
C GLU A 136 21.48 23.82 14.61
N GLY A 137 20.42 24.24 15.31
CA GLY A 137 19.69 25.49 15.05
C GLY A 137 18.52 25.40 14.06
N MET A 138 18.39 24.30 13.31
CA MET A 138 17.17 24.03 12.52
C MET A 138 15.96 23.76 13.41
N THR A 139 14.77 24.14 12.96
CA THR A 139 13.49 23.74 13.56
C THR A 139 12.73 22.80 12.64
N PHE A 140 11.83 21.96 13.17
CA PHE A 140 10.96 21.07 12.40
C PHE A 140 9.56 20.96 13.01
N SER A 141 8.49 21.05 12.22
CA SER A 141 7.14 20.70 12.69
C SER A 141 6.91 19.17 12.65
N PRO A 142 5.93 18.64 13.41
CA PRO A 142 5.49 17.25 13.30
C PRO A 142 5.09 16.85 11.86
N GLU A 143 4.52 17.77 11.08
CA GLU A 143 4.15 17.54 9.69
C GLU A 143 5.34 17.50 8.73
N GLU A 144 6.40 18.28 8.99
CA GLU A 144 7.65 18.19 8.23
C GLU A 144 8.37 16.87 8.51
N LEU A 145 8.42 16.45 9.77
CA LEU A 145 8.98 15.15 10.16
C LEU A 145 8.16 13.99 9.57
N LEU A 146 6.83 14.05 9.63
CA LEU A 146 5.99 13.05 8.96
C LEU A 146 6.14 13.10 7.43
N GLY A 147 6.30 14.29 6.83
CA GLY A 147 6.55 14.45 5.40
C GLY A 147 7.85 13.77 4.96
N MET A 148 8.90 13.85 5.77
CA MET A 148 10.15 13.12 5.54
C MET A 148 9.98 11.59 5.70
N ILE A 149 9.23 11.12 6.71
CA ILE A 149 8.88 9.69 6.85
C ILE A 149 8.09 9.19 5.63
N LEU A 150 7.10 9.94 5.17
CA LEU A 150 6.25 9.56 4.03
C LEU A 150 7.01 9.63 2.70
N ALA A 151 7.95 10.56 2.54
CA ALA A 151 8.87 10.59 1.40
C ALA A 151 9.76 9.34 1.37
N TYR A 152 10.28 8.90 2.53
CA TYR A 152 11.03 7.65 2.62
C TYR A 152 10.16 6.40 2.40
N ALA A 153 8.93 6.37 2.91
CA ALA A 153 7.96 5.30 2.61
C ALA A 153 7.68 5.18 1.09
N LYS A 154 7.59 6.32 0.41
CA LYS A 154 7.46 6.41 -1.05
C LYS A 154 8.73 6.01 -1.81
N GLU A 155 9.92 6.21 -1.24
CA GLU A 155 11.17 5.64 -1.76
C GLU A 155 11.12 4.11 -1.73
N LEU A 156 10.79 3.51 -0.58
CA LEU A 156 10.66 2.05 -0.42
C LEU A 156 9.62 1.47 -1.40
N ALA A 157 8.44 2.09 -1.50
CA ALA A 157 7.41 1.68 -2.45
C ALA A 157 7.83 1.83 -3.92
N THR A 158 8.55 2.88 -4.27
CA THR A 158 9.04 3.12 -5.64
C THR A 158 10.10 2.11 -6.04
N ASN A 159 10.99 1.73 -5.11
CA ASN A 159 12.00 0.71 -5.33
C ASN A 159 11.35 -0.68 -5.51
N ALA A 160 10.42 -1.06 -4.61
CA ALA A 160 9.74 -2.36 -4.67
C ALA A 160 8.78 -2.50 -5.87
N ALA A 161 8.21 -1.41 -6.38
CA ALA A 161 7.31 -1.42 -7.54
C ALA A 161 8.03 -1.18 -8.89
N GLU A 162 9.36 -0.97 -8.87
CA GLU A 162 10.22 -0.54 -9.99
C GLU A 162 9.68 0.67 -10.79
N GLN A 163 8.79 1.48 -10.19
CA GLN A 163 8.12 2.59 -10.86
C GLN A 163 7.72 3.72 -9.89
N PRO A 164 7.61 4.98 -10.35
CA PRO A 164 7.31 6.10 -9.46
C PRO A 164 5.91 6.04 -8.85
N ILE A 165 5.82 5.96 -7.52
CA ILE A 165 4.56 6.02 -6.78
C ILE A 165 4.11 7.47 -6.57
N LYS A 166 2.78 7.69 -6.67
CA LYS A 166 2.15 9.02 -6.49
C LYS A 166 0.93 8.99 -5.57
N ASP A 167 0.09 7.98 -5.71
CA ASP A 167 -1.19 7.86 -5.03
C ASP A 167 -1.10 6.82 -3.89
N ALA A 168 -1.64 7.16 -2.71
CA ALA A 168 -1.56 6.29 -1.52
C ALA A 168 -2.80 6.34 -0.62
N VAL A 169 -3.05 5.24 0.10
CA VAL A 169 -3.94 5.21 1.28
C VAL A 169 -3.08 5.15 2.54
N ILE A 170 -3.40 5.94 3.56
CA ILE A 170 -2.60 6.02 4.81
C ILE A 170 -3.50 5.64 5.98
N THR A 171 -3.03 4.76 6.88
CA THR A 171 -3.79 4.45 8.10
C THR A 171 -3.66 5.59 9.11
N VAL A 172 -4.72 5.83 9.89
CA VAL A 172 -4.73 6.78 11.00
C VAL A 172 -5.40 6.16 12.23
N PRO A 173 -5.06 6.60 13.45
CA PRO A 173 -5.82 6.25 14.64
C PRO A 173 -7.28 6.71 14.48
N ALA A 174 -8.24 5.86 14.89
CA ALA A 174 -9.66 6.16 14.68
C ALA A 174 -10.12 7.43 15.40
N PHE A 175 -9.45 7.77 16.51
CA PHE A 175 -9.66 8.97 17.32
C PHE A 175 -9.02 10.26 16.78
N PHE A 176 -8.37 10.25 15.61
CA PHE A 176 -7.89 11.48 14.98
C PHE A 176 -9.06 12.35 14.51
N ASN A 177 -9.13 13.57 15.04
CA ASN A 177 -10.10 14.61 14.72
C ASN A 177 -9.76 15.34 13.41
N GLN A 178 -10.50 16.40 13.05
CA GLN A 178 -10.31 17.11 11.78
C GLN A 178 -8.92 17.76 11.65
N ALA A 179 -8.36 18.33 12.73
CA ALA A 179 -7.04 18.95 12.73
C ALA A 179 -5.92 17.90 12.64
N GLU A 180 -6.04 16.80 13.38
CA GLU A 180 -5.10 15.66 13.35
C GLU A 180 -5.10 15.01 11.94
N ARG A 181 -6.27 14.81 11.32
CA ARG A 181 -6.39 14.26 9.95
C ARG A 181 -5.83 15.21 8.88
N ARG A 182 -6.11 16.52 8.95
CA ARG A 182 -5.53 17.50 8.01
C ARG A 182 -4.01 17.59 8.15
N ALA A 183 -3.45 17.43 9.34
CA ALA A 183 -2.00 17.40 9.54
C ALA A 183 -1.34 16.20 8.81
N VAL A 184 -1.94 15.01 8.85
CA VAL A 184 -1.47 13.84 8.06
C VAL A 184 -1.59 14.11 6.55
N ALA A 185 -2.69 14.68 6.08
CA ALA A 185 -2.88 15.03 4.68
C ALA A 185 -1.87 16.10 4.19
N GLN A 186 -1.55 17.07 5.03
CA GLN A 186 -0.51 18.08 4.74
C GLN A 186 0.88 17.44 4.68
N ALA A 187 1.23 16.55 5.60
CA ALA A 187 2.51 15.85 5.57
C ALA A 187 2.67 15.00 4.29
N ALA A 188 1.60 14.34 3.84
CA ALA A 188 1.58 13.65 2.55
C ALA A 188 1.77 14.61 1.36
N ASN A 189 1.18 15.81 1.40
CA ASN A 189 1.43 16.84 0.39
C ASN A 189 2.90 17.31 0.37
N LEU A 190 3.54 17.47 1.53
CA LEU A 190 4.98 17.78 1.61
C LEU A 190 5.87 16.68 1.00
N ALA A 191 5.45 15.42 1.08
CA ALA A 191 6.10 14.27 0.43
C ALA A 191 5.76 14.13 -1.07
N GLY A 192 4.90 14.99 -1.63
CA GLY A 192 4.37 14.87 -2.98
C GLY A 192 3.56 13.58 -3.18
N ILE A 193 2.75 13.20 -2.19
CA ILE A 193 1.84 12.04 -2.22
C ILE A 193 0.40 12.54 -2.29
N LYS A 194 -0.36 12.03 -3.24
CA LYS A 194 -1.81 12.21 -3.32
C LYS A 194 -2.49 11.18 -2.44
N VAL A 195 -3.04 11.65 -1.31
CA VAL A 195 -3.90 10.82 -0.45
C VAL A 195 -5.17 10.45 -1.21
N LEU A 196 -5.42 9.15 -1.36
CA LEU A 196 -6.68 8.59 -1.84
C LEU A 196 -7.70 8.47 -0.70
N GLN A 197 -7.23 8.06 0.48
CA GLN A 197 -8.02 7.97 1.70
C GLN A 197 -7.10 7.98 2.94
N LEU A 198 -7.54 8.64 4.02
CA LEU A 198 -7.10 8.36 5.38
C LEU A 198 -8.08 7.37 6.01
N ILE A 199 -7.63 6.15 6.32
CA ILE A 199 -8.48 5.03 6.78
C ILE A 199 -8.12 4.66 8.23
N GLY A 200 -9.09 4.29 9.05
CA GLY A 200 -8.82 3.76 10.39
C GLY A 200 -7.99 2.47 10.33
N ALA A 201 -6.97 2.33 11.17
CA ALA A 201 -6.11 1.13 11.17
C ALA A 201 -6.90 -0.19 11.34
N ASN A 202 -7.85 -0.22 12.28
CA ASN A 202 -8.79 -1.34 12.44
C ASN A 202 -9.72 -1.52 11.23
N THR A 203 -10.19 -0.45 10.58
CA THR A 203 -10.98 -0.53 9.33
C THR A 203 -10.18 -1.21 8.22
N ALA A 204 -8.89 -0.91 8.11
CA ALA A 204 -8.00 -1.53 7.12
C ALA A 204 -7.73 -3.00 7.44
N ALA A 205 -7.41 -3.34 8.70
CA ALA A 205 -7.29 -4.74 9.13
C ALA A 205 -8.59 -5.55 8.92
N ALA A 206 -9.75 -4.92 9.14
CA ALA A 206 -11.06 -5.49 8.87
C ALA A 206 -11.34 -5.66 7.37
N LEU A 207 -10.88 -4.75 6.52
CA LEU A 207 -10.95 -4.93 5.07
C LEU A 207 -10.09 -6.11 4.63
N ASN A 208 -8.87 -6.25 5.17
CA ASN A 208 -8.02 -7.41 4.91
C ASN A 208 -8.69 -8.73 5.32
N TYR A 209 -9.25 -8.81 6.53
CA TYR A 209 -10.04 -9.96 6.99
C TYR A 209 -11.17 -10.32 6.02
N GLY A 210 -11.96 -9.32 5.60
CA GLY A 210 -13.14 -9.52 4.77
C GLY A 210 -12.84 -9.83 3.30
N VAL A 211 -11.76 -9.28 2.73
CA VAL A 211 -11.40 -9.45 1.31
C VAL A 211 -11.14 -10.91 0.95
N PHE A 212 -10.63 -11.72 1.88
CA PHE A 212 -10.44 -13.17 1.69
C PHE A 212 -11.70 -13.99 2.02
N ARG A 213 -12.58 -13.48 2.88
CA ARG A 213 -13.76 -14.18 3.44
C ARG A 213 -15.11 -13.80 2.82
N ARG A 214 -15.07 -13.19 1.63
CA ARG A 214 -16.23 -12.65 0.88
C ARG A 214 -17.44 -13.60 0.73
N LYS A 215 -17.22 -14.92 0.76
CA LYS A 215 -18.27 -15.94 0.59
C LYS A 215 -18.98 -16.31 1.90
N GLU A 216 -18.43 -15.92 3.05
CA GLU A 216 -19.00 -16.20 4.37
C GLU A 216 -20.08 -15.16 4.74
N PHE A 217 -20.00 -13.95 4.17
CA PHE A 217 -20.98 -12.89 4.37
C PHE A 217 -22.21 -13.05 3.47
N ASN A 218 -23.38 -12.75 4.03
CA ASN A 218 -24.67 -12.75 3.34
C ASN A 218 -25.49 -11.52 3.78
N ASP A 219 -26.78 -11.43 3.43
CA ASP A 219 -27.62 -10.27 3.77
C ASP A 219 -27.87 -10.13 5.30
N THR A 220 -27.51 -11.15 6.11
CA THR A 220 -27.47 -11.10 7.58
C THR A 220 -26.18 -10.44 8.07
N PRO A 221 -26.24 -9.44 8.97
CA PRO A 221 -25.05 -8.88 9.61
C PRO A 221 -24.25 -9.88 10.43
N VAL A 222 -22.93 -9.86 10.28
CA VAL A 222 -21.95 -10.52 11.18
C VAL A 222 -21.12 -9.43 11.87
N HIS A 223 -21.01 -9.49 13.19
CA HIS A 223 -20.44 -8.45 14.04
C HIS A 223 -19.13 -8.91 14.68
N ILE A 224 -18.02 -8.28 14.27
CA ILE A 224 -16.67 -8.64 14.71
C ILE A 224 -16.04 -7.46 15.45
N LEU A 225 -15.53 -7.72 16.66
CA LEU A 225 -14.78 -6.76 17.46
C LEU A 225 -13.28 -6.88 17.14
N PHE A 226 -12.73 -5.89 16.45
CA PHE A 226 -11.29 -5.74 16.26
C PHE A 226 -10.70 -4.97 17.45
N TYR A 227 -9.71 -5.55 18.12
CA TYR A 227 -9.00 -4.93 19.25
C TYR A 227 -7.52 -4.80 18.93
N ASP A 228 -7.06 -3.55 18.77
CA ASP A 228 -5.66 -3.20 18.55
C ASP A 228 -5.06 -2.64 19.84
N MET A 229 -3.94 -3.23 20.29
CA MET A 229 -3.04 -2.57 21.24
C MET A 229 -1.66 -2.40 20.63
N GLY A 230 -1.46 -1.24 20.00
CA GLY A 230 -0.21 -0.83 19.39
C GLY A 230 0.84 -0.37 20.40
N THR A 231 1.76 0.49 19.95
CA THR A 231 2.79 1.06 20.83
C THR A 231 2.28 2.28 21.63
N GLY A 232 1.46 3.15 21.07
CA GLY A 232 1.01 4.38 21.77
C GLY A 232 -0.36 4.26 22.42
N SER A 233 -1.31 3.68 21.68
CA SER A 233 -2.75 3.71 21.96
C SER A 233 -3.40 2.34 21.77
N THR A 234 -4.57 2.18 22.37
CA THR A 234 -5.47 1.03 22.23
C THR A 234 -6.75 1.44 21.52
N THR A 235 -7.22 0.66 20.55
CA THR A 235 -8.49 0.91 19.85
C THR A 235 -9.30 -0.37 19.69
N ALA A 236 -10.53 -0.34 20.21
CA ALA A 236 -11.56 -1.35 19.97
C ALA A 236 -12.55 -0.83 18.91
N THR A 237 -12.92 -1.68 17.95
CA THR A 237 -13.74 -1.30 16.80
C THR A 237 -14.71 -2.42 16.44
N ILE A 238 -16.01 -2.14 16.55
CA ILE A 238 -17.06 -3.09 16.15
C ILE A 238 -17.35 -2.89 14.66
N VAL A 239 -17.08 -3.93 13.88
CA VAL A 239 -17.28 -3.98 12.43
C VAL A 239 -18.45 -4.91 12.13
N SER A 240 -19.35 -4.46 11.28
CA SER A 240 -20.48 -5.24 10.79
C SER A 240 -20.31 -5.52 9.30
N TYR A 241 -20.22 -6.80 8.96
CA TYR A 241 -20.13 -7.33 7.60
C TYR A 241 -21.48 -7.84 7.13
N GLN A 242 -21.86 -7.51 5.90
CA GLN A 242 -23.07 -8.01 5.24
C GLN A 242 -22.93 -7.86 3.72
N THR A 243 -23.70 -8.59 2.92
CA THR A 243 -23.91 -8.22 1.50
C THR A 243 -24.95 -7.11 1.37
N VAL A 244 -24.73 -6.19 0.42
CA VAL A 244 -25.66 -5.11 0.10
C VAL A 244 -26.01 -5.12 -1.39
N LYS A 245 -27.29 -4.91 -1.69
CA LYS A 245 -27.82 -4.83 -3.06
C LYS A 245 -27.44 -3.48 -3.68
N THR A 246 -26.49 -3.48 -4.60
CA THR A 246 -25.94 -2.27 -5.20
C THR A 246 -26.58 -2.03 -6.57
N LYS A 247 -27.05 -0.79 -6.83
CA LYS A 247 -27.66 -0.39 -8.12
C LYS A 247 -26.65 0.23 -9.10
N ASP A 248 -25.42 -0.29 -9.11
CA ASP A 248 -24.40 0.15 -10.06
C ASP A 248 -24.52 -0.64 -11.37
N LYS A 249 -25.09 0.02 -12.39
CA LYS A 249 -25.39 -0.50 -13.73
C LYS A 249 -26.59 -1.47 -13.77
N ILE A 250 -26.76 -2.13 -14.92
CA ILE A 250 -28.04 -2.71 -15.39
C ILE A 250 -28.46 -3.98 -14.62
N LEU A 251 -27.57 -4.57 -13.82
CA LEU A 251 -27.84 -5.75 -13.01
C LEU A 251 -27.63 -5.42 -11.53
N ALA A 252 -28.53 -5.88 -10.66
CA ALA A 252 -28.36 -5.71 -9.21
C ALA A 252 -27.38 -6.77 -8.66
N GLU A 253 -26.24 -6.33 -8.13
CA GLU A 253 -25.22 -7.22 -7.55
C GLU A 253 -25.26 -7.15 -6.02
N HIS A 254 -25.12 -8.30 -5.36
CA HIS A 254 -24.89 -8.40 -3.92
C HIS A 254 -23.38 -8.24 -3.67
N VAL A 255 -22.98 -7.06 -3.17
CA VAL A 255 -21.58 -6.72 -2.93
C VAL A 255 -21.30 -6.80 -1.42
N PRO A 256 -20.22 -7.44 -0.96
CA PRO A 256 -19.87 -7.44 0.46
C PRO A 256 -19.49 -6.02 0.92
N GLN A 257 -20.04 -5.59 2.05
CA GLN A 257 -19.76 -4.33 2.71
C GLN A 257 -19.31 -4.59 4.15
N LEU A 258 -18.28 -3.86 4.60
CA LEU A 258 -18.02 -3.65 6.01
C LEU A 258 -18.49 -2.25 6.42
N SER A 259 -19.08 -2.15 7.61
CA SER A 259 -19.52 -0.89 8.21
C SER A 259 -19.10 -0.83 9.67
N ILE A 260 -18.48 0.29 10.07
CA ILE A 260 -18.11 0.52 11.47
C ILE A 260 -19.38 0.89 12.25
N LYS A 261 -19.65 0.17 13.36
CA LYS A 261 -20.84 0.39 14.21
C LYS A 261 -20.51 1.23 15.44
N GLY A 262 -19.35 0.99 16.05
CA GLY A 262 -18.89 1.72 17.23
C GLY A 262 -17.38 1.62 17.40
N VAL A 263 -16.79 2.64 17.99
CA VAL A 263 -15.35 2.73 18.29
C VAL A 263 -15.19 3.17 19.74
N GLY A 264 -14.22 2.57 20.42
CA GLY A 264 -13.75 2.97 21.74
C GLY A 264 -12.24 2.87 21.80
N TYR A 265 -11.60 3.72 22.60
CA TYR A 265 -10.15 3.86 22.56
C TYR A 265 -9.57 4.37 23.88
N ASP A 266 -8.26 4.18 24.04
CA ASP A 266 -7.43 4.86 25.03
C ASP A 266 -6.19 5.37 24.29
N ARG A 267 -6.03 6.70 24.27
CA ARG A 267 -4.96 7.40 23.51
C ARG A 267 -3.55 7.07 24.04
N PHE A 268 -3.42 6.66 25.30
CA PHE A 268 -2.14 6.53 26.00
C PHE A 268 -1.93 5.14 26.65
N LEU A 269 -2.73 4.14 26.28
CA LEU A 269 -2.51 2.75 26.67
C LEU A 269 -1.85 1.99 25.51
N GLY A 270 -0.59 1.59 25.67
CA GLY A 270 0.14 0.87 24.64
C GLY A 270 1.57 0.50 25.06
N GLY A 271 2.26 -0.23 24.19
CA GLY A 271 3.60 -0.81 24.43
C GLY A 271 4.70 0.17 24.84
N LEU A 272 4.53 1.48 24.61
CA LEU A 272 5.40 2.54 25.08
C LEU A 272 5.27 2.73 26.59
N GLU A 273 4.05 2.77 27.13
CA GLU A 273 3.81 3.12 28.54
C GLU A 273 4.28 1.99 29.50
N PHE A 274 4.24 0.73 29.04
CA PHE A 274 4.91 -0.42 29.65
C PHE A 274 6.45 -0.33 29.58
N LYS A 275 7.00 0.08 28.43
CA LYS A 275 8.44 0.29 28.19
C LYS A 275 9.00 1.42 29.07
N LEU A 276 8.21 2.47 29.30
CA LEU A 276 8.58 3.58 30.17
C LEU A 276 8.62 3.17 31.65
N ARG A 277 7.60 2.45 32.17
CA ARG A 277 7.61 1.91 33.54
C ARG A 277 8.84 1.04 33.81
N LEU A 278 9.11 0.08 32.92
CA LEU A 278 10.25 -0.83 33.07
C LEU A 278 11.60 -0.11 32.91
N GLY A 279 11.70 0.87 32.00
CA GLY A 279 12.88 1.71 31.84
C GLY A 279 13.14 2.61 33.06
N GLU A 280 12.10 3.16 33.66
CA GLU A 280 12.18 3.95 34.89
C GLU A 280 12.59 3.09 36.10
N ARG A 281 12.09 1.84 36.19
CA ARG A 281 12.58 0.86 37.19
C ARG A 281 14.07 0.61 36.99
N PHE A 282 14.53 0.29 35.78
CA PHE A 282 15.95 0.05 35.51
C PHE A 282 16.84 1.28 35.80
N ALA A 283 16.34 2.49 35.52
CA ALA A 283 17.04 3.73 35.87
C ALA A 283 17.18 3.93 37.38
N LYS A 284 16.10 3.69 38.15
CA LYS A 284 16.13 3.73 39.63
C LYS A 284 17.09 2.69 40.21
N GLU A 285 17.07 1.46 39.71
CA GLU A 285 17.98 0.38 40.12
C GLU A 285 19.44 0.70 39.80
N PHE A 286 19.73 1.27 38.62
CA PHE A 286 21.08 1.71 38.28
C PHE A 286 21.57 2.85 39.17
N SER A 287 20.76 3.88 39.42
CA SER A 287 21.11 4.97 40.35
C SER A 287 21.30 4.47 41.80
N ALA A 288 20.56 3.45 42.21
CA ALA A 288 20.72 2.81 43.52
C ALA A 288 22.10 2.14 43.72
N LEU A 289 22.82 1.78 42.63
CA LEU A 289 24.19 1.26 42.70
C LEU A 289 25.19 2.30 43.25
N LYS A 290 24.93 3.60 43.07
CA LYS A 290 25.77 4.72 43.53
C LYS A 290 27.25 4.63 43.10
N LYS A 291 27.50 4.08 41.91
CA LYS A 291 28.84 3.92 41.31
C LYS A 291 29.26 5.07 40.39
N THR A 292 28.32 5.95 40.02
CA THR A 292 28.52 7.09 39.12
C THR A 292 28.56 8.41 39.89
N LYS A 293 29.14 9.46 39.30
CA LYS A 293 29.17 10.82 39.87
C LYS A 293 27.88 11.60 39.59
N GLN A 294 27.26 11.31 38.46
CA GLN A 294 25.99 11.89 38.03
C GLN A 294 24.90 10.80 38.03
N ASP A 295 23.65 11.20 38.27
CA ASP A 295 22.49 10.30 38.15
C ASP A 295 22.19 9.99 36.67
N VAL A 296 21.69 8.78 36.38
CA VAL A 296 21.35 8.37 35.01
C VAL A 296 20.17 9.15 34.43
N PHE A 297 19.27 9.69 35.25
CA PHE A 297 18.18 10.56 34.80
C PHE A 297 18.68 11.87 34.15
N ASP A 298 19.82 12.40 34.60
CA ASP A 298 20.47 13.54 33.95
C ASP A 298 21.32 13.14 32.72
N ASN A 299 21.65 11.84 32.59
CA ASN A 299 22.47 11.32 31.48
C ASN A 299 21.59 10.77 30.34
N LYS A 300 21.27 11.65 29.38
CA LYS A 300 20.47 11.32 28.17
C LYS A 300 20.84 9.97 27.52
N ARG A 301 22.14 9.66 27.40
CA ARG A 301 22.65 8.45 26.73
C ARG A 301 22.48 7.20 27.60
N GLY A 302 22.77 7.28 28.89
CA GLY A 302 22.54 6.19 29.84
C GLY A 302 21.06 5.83 29.95
N LEU A 303 20.19 6.84 30.08
CA LEU A 303 18.74 6.64 30.12
C LEU A 303 18.22 6.00 28.81
N ALA A 304 18.67 6.48 27.65
CA ALA A 304 18.29 5.91 26.35
C ALA A 304 18.77 4.45 26.16
N LYS A 305 19.94 4.08 26.71
CA LYS A 305 20.39 2.68 26.75
C LYS A 305 19.46 1.80 27.59
N LEU A 306 19.12 2.23 28.82
CA LEU A 306 18.23 1.48 29.72
C LEU A 306 16.81 1.34 29.13
N PHE A 307 16.31 2.37 28.45
CA PHE A 307 14.98 2.35 27.80
C PHE A 307 14.95 1.48 26.54
N LYS A 308 16.08 1.31 25.84
CA LYS A 308 16.23 0.30 24.78
C LYS A 308 16.15 -1.11 25.36
N GLU A 309 16.84 -1.36 26.48
CA GLU A 309 16.84 -2.66 27.14
C GLU A 309 15.46 -3.00 27.73
N ALA A 310 14.77 -2.04 28.34
CA ALA A 310 13.39 -2.22 28.81
C ALA A 310 12.43 -2.67 27.69
N ASP A 311 12.58 -2.15 26.47
CA ASP A 311 11.78 -2.60 25.33
C ASP A 311 12.12 -4.04 24.89
N ARG A 312 13.40 -4.45 24.98
CA ARG A 312 13.83 -5.84 24.76
C ARG A 312 13.25 -6.76 25.84
N VAL A 313 13.44 -6.43 27.11
CA VAL A 313 13.00 -7.26 28.25
C VAL A 313 11.48 -7.42 28.28
N LYS A 314 10.70 -6.35 28.03
CA LYS A 314 9.23 -6.43 27.85
C LYS A 314 8.81 -7.48 26.82
N LYS A 315 9.54 -7.56 25.69
CA LYS A 315 9.30 -8.57 24.63
C LYS A 315 9.70 -9.97 25.08
N VAL A 316 10.83 -10.12 25.80
CA VAL A 316 11.28 -11.40 26.34
C VAL A 316 10.32 -11.95 27.41
N LEU A 317 9.85 -11.10 28.33
CA LEU A 317 8.89 -11.47 29.39
C LEU A 317 7.47 -11.77 28.86
N SER A 318 7.16 -11.38 27.62
CA SER A 318 5.92 -11.80 26.95
C SER A 318 5.92 -13.29 26.60
N ALA A 319 7.10 -13.93 26.51
CA ALA A 319 7.26 -15.37 26.30
C ALA A 319 7.73 -16.09 27.58
N ASN A 320 8.77 -15.56 28.24
CA ASN A 320 9.45 -16.17 29.39
C ASN A 320 8.91 -15.60 30.72
N THR A 321 9.01 -16.37 31.81
CA THR A 321 8.58 -15.95 33.15
C THR A 321 9.57 -15.00 33.84
N GLU A 322 10.81 -14.95 33.39
CA GLU A 322 11.90 -14.15 33.95
C GLU A 322 12.95 -13.84 32.87
N HIS A 323 13.81 -12.85 33.14
CA HIS A 323 15.01 -12.56 32.35
C HIS A 323 16.04 -11.78 33.19
N VAL A 324 17.31 -11.74 32.78
CA VAL A 324 18.30 -10.79 33.32
C VAL A 324 18.49 -9.63 32.34
N ALA A 325 18.05 -8.44 32.73
CA ALA A 325 18.34 -7.21 32.00
C ALA A 325 19.85 -6.90 32.10
N GLN A 326 20.52 -6.65 30.98
CA GLN A 326 21.95 -6.34 30.94
C GLN A 326 22.23 -5.19 29.95
N VAL A 327 22.99 -4.19 30.42
CA VAL A 327 23.48 -3.08 29.60
C VAL A 327 24.93 -2.78 29.98
N GLU A 328 25.83 -2.94 29.02
CA GLU A 328 27.25 -2.58 29.19
C GLU A 328 27.46 -1.07 29.14
N ASN A 329 28.30 -0.54 30.04
CA ASN A 329 28.72 0.86 30.15
C ASN A 329 27.54 1.84 29.98
N VAL A 330 26.57 1.82 30.90
CA VAL A 330 25.42 2.74 30.88
C VAL A 330 25.93 4.18 30.87
N MET A 331 26.85 4.49 31.80
CA MET A 331 27.65 5.70 31.88
C MET A 331 28.84 5.47 32.83
N GLU A 332 29.89 6.29 32.70
CA GLU A 332 31.10 6.24 33.55
C GLU A 332 31.72 4.83 33.69
N ASP A 333 31.66 4.03 32.63
CA ASP A 333 32.17 2.65 32.57
C ASP A 333 31.52 1.68 33.59
N VAL A 334 30.31 2.02 34.06
CA VAL A 334 29.49 1.17 34.94
C VAL A 334 28.46 0.38 34.13
N ASP A 335 28.51 -0.95 34.26
CA ASP A 335 27.51 -1.87 33.71
C ASP A 335 26.25 -1.96 34.59
N PHE A 336 25.12 -2.24 33.94
CA PHE A 336 23.87 -2.63 34.58
C PHE A 336 23.61 -4.12 34.37
N LYS A 337 23.29 -4.83 35.45
CA LYS A 337 22.71 -6.17 35.44
C LYS A 337 21.62 -6.25 36.51
N HIS A 338 20.42 -6.71 36.15
CA HIS A 338 19.29 -6.81 37.07
C HIS A 338 18.39 -7.99 36.67
N PRO A 339 18.19 -9.01 37.53
CA PRO A 339 17.16 -10.02 37.31
C PRO A 339 15.78 -9.37 37.43
N ILE A 340 14.82 -9.81 36.61
CA ILE A 340 13.46 -9.28 36.60
C ILE A 340 12.47 -10.35 36.15
N THR A 341 11.41 -10.55 36.94
CA THR A 341 10.33 -11.49 36.62
C THR A 341 9.20 -10.83 35.84
N ARG A 342 8.38 -11.66 35.17
CA ARG A 342 7.10 -11.23 34.60
C ARG A 342 6.17 -10.69 35.67
N ALA A 343 6.17 -11.29 36.88
CA ALA A 343 5.31 -10.85 37.98
C ALA A 343 5.63 -9.43 38.43
N GLU A 344 6.91 -9.08 38.60
CA GLU A 344 7.33 -7.71 38.94
C GLU A 344 7.06 -6.72 37.80
N PHE A 345 7.24 -7.13 36.54
CA PHE A 345 6.86 -6.31 35.38
C PHE A 345 5.34 -6.06 35.33
N GLU A 346 4.54 -7.07 35.69
CA GLU A 346 3.09 -6.95 35.74
C GLU A 346 2.63 -6.07 36.93
N GLU A 347 3.27 -6.20 38.10
CA GLU A 347 3.01 -5.37 39.28
C GLU A 347 3.26 -3.87 39.00
N ILE A 348 4.41 -3.51 38.43
CA ILE A 348 4.71 -2.09 38.12
C ILE A 348 3.83 -1.50 37.01
N CYS A 349 2.99 -2.32 36.35
CA CYS A 349 2.08 -1.92 35.28
C CYS A 349 0.59 -2.22 35.56
N ASP A 350 0.23 -2.58 36.81
CA ASP A 350 -1.14 -2.90 37.24
C ASP A 350 -2.18 -1.80 36.87
N ASP A 351 -1.78 -0.53 36.91
CA ASP A 351 -2.61 0.61 36.53
C ASP A 351 -2.98 0.62 35.03
N LEU A 352 -2.13 0.03 34.19
CA LEU A 352 -2.35 -0.10 32.74
C LEU A 352 -3.27 -1.28 32.43
N PHE A 353 -3.11 -2.42 33.11
CA PHE A 353 -3.97 -3.59 32.87
C PHE A 353 -5.42 -3.32 33.22
N LYS A 354 -5.68 -2.53 34.27
CA LYS A 354 -7.02 -2.05 34.66
C LYS A 354 -7.72 -1.19 33.59
N ARG A 355 -7.00 -0.69 32.59
CA ARG A 355 -7.55 0.11 31.47
C ARG A 355 -7.88 -0.73 30.22
N VAL A 356 -7.40 -1.98 30.12
CA VAL A 356 -7.55 -2.87 28.93
C VAL A 356 -9.01 -3.03 28.48
N ALA A 357 -9.94 -3.12 29.43
CA ALA A 357 -11.38 -3.29 29.20
C ALA A 357 -12.10 -2.03 28.69
N ALA A 358 -11.61 -0.82 29.03
CA ALA A 358 -12.35 0.42 28.80
C ALA A 358 -12.65 0.74 27.32
N PRO A 359 -11.72 0.51 26.37
CA PRO A 359 -12.01 0.63 24.94
C PRO A 359 -13.16 -0.26 24.46
N ILE A 360 -13.30 -1.49 24.99
CA ILE A 360 -14.36 -2.44 24.58
C ILE A 360 -15.73 -1.94 25.06
N HIS A 361 -15.83 -1.52 26.32
CA HIS A 361 -17.06 -0.93 26.85
C HIS A 361 -17.46 0.35 26.10
N MET A 362 -16.47 1.21 25.77
CA MET A 362 -16.71 2.42 24.98
C MET A 362 -17.16 2.09 23.54
N ALA A 363 -16.61 1.05 22.91
CA ALA A 363 -17.02 0.61 21.57
C ALA A 363 -18.45 0.06 21.55
N LEU A 364 -18.79 -0.82 22.51
CA LEU A 364 -20.13 -1.39 22.69
C LEU A 364 -21.17 -0.29 22.95
N SER A 365 -20.88 0.62 23.89
CA SER A 365 -21.70 1.80 24.17
C SER A 365 -21.84 2.74 22.96
N SER A 366 -20.77 2.91 22.16
CA SER A 366 -20.81 3.67 20.90
C SER A 366 -21.74 3.02 19.88
N ALA A 367 -21.76 1.69 19.79
CA ALA A 367 -22.58 0.94 18.83
C ALA A 367 -24.05 0.78 19.25
N GLY A 368 -24.36 0.99 20.54
CA GLY A 368 -25.65 0.61 21.12
C GLY A 368 -25.84 -0.90 21.28
N MET A 369 -24.74 -1.66 21.31
CA MET A 369 -24.74 -3.13 21.29
C MET A 369 -24.28 -3.73 22.62
N THR A 370 -24.77 -4.92 22.94
CA THR A 370 -24.26 -5.77 24.02
C THR A 370 -23.13 -6.67 23.54
N LEU A 371 -22.34 -7.22 24.48
CA LEU A 371 -21.30 -8.20 24.18
C LEU A 371 -21.87 -9.50 23.55
N GLY A 372 -23.12 -9.83 23.84
CA GLY A 372 -23.80 -11.01 23.28
C GLY A 372 -24.01 -10.94 21.76
N GLU A 373 -24.10 -9.73 21.20
CA GLU A 373 -24.30 -9.47 19.77
C GLU A 373 -22.98 -9.41 18.97
N ILE A 374 -21.84 -9.69 19.61
CA ILE A 374 -20.55 -9.84 18.93
C ILE A 374 -20.34 -11.32 18.61
N ASP A 375 -20.14 -11.68 17.34
CA ASP A 375 -19.90 -13.05 16.89
C ASP A 375 -18.45 -13.49 17.15
N GLN A 376 -17.49 -12.61 16.85
CA GLN A 376 -16.05 -12.91 16.94
C GLN A 376 -15.25 -11.72 17.49
N VAL A 377 -14.16 -12.01 18.18
CA VAL A 377 -13.13 -11.03 18.55
C VAL A 377 -11.85 -11.35 17.81
N ILE A 378 -11.20 -10.33 17.22
CA ILE A 378 -9.92 -10.43 16.54
C ILE A 378 -8.93 -9.48 17.20
N VAL A 379 -7.77 -10.00 17.61
CA VAL A 379 -6.72 -9.22 18.27
C VAL A 379 -5.58 -8.88 17.32
N VAL A 380 -5.17 -7.61 17.31
CA VAL A 380 -4.03 -7.10 16.55
C VAL A 380 -3.18 -6.15 17.41
N GLY A 381 -2.07 -5.66 16.87
CA GLY A 381 -1.15 -4.79 17.61
C GLY A 381 -0.20 -5.56 18.53
N GLY A 382 1.07 -5.15 18.53
CA GLY A 382 2.15 -5.93 19.15
C GLY A 382 2.06 -6.13 20.66
N SER A 383 1.30 -5.28 21.38
CA SER A 383 1.20 -5.33 22.85
C SER A 383 0.12 -6.31 23.35
N THR A 384 -0.80 -6.76 22.48
CA THR A 384 -1.72 -7.88 22.80
C THR A 384 -0.98 -9.21 23.00
N ARG A 385 0.32 -9.27 22.70
CA ARG A 385 1.21 -10.41 22.99
C ARG A 385 1.62 -10.51 24.47
N ILE A 386 1.37 -9.49 25.30
CA ILE A 386 1.65 -9.52 26.75
C ILE A 386 0.62 -10.45 27.43
N PRO A 387 1.03 -11.48 28.19
CA PRO A 387 0.12 -12.45 28.81
C PRO A 387 -1.01 -11.83 29.65
N ARG A 388 -0.69 -10.86 30.51
CA ARG A 388 -1.70 -10.16 31.32
C ARG A 388 -2.74 -9.40 30.49
N VAL A 389 -2.38 -8.81 29.35
CA VAL A 389 -3.35 -8.18 28.44
C VAL A 389 -4.34 -9.20 27.91
N GLN A 390 -3.90 -10.42 27.58
CA GLN A 390 -4.80 -11.50 27.16
C GLN A 390 -5.71 -11.98 28.31
N GLN A 391 -5.21 -12.03 29.55
CA GLN A 391 -6.02 -12.37 30.72
C GLN A 391 -7.14 -11.35 30.97
N GLU A 392 -6.83 -10.04 30.96
CA GLU A 392 -7.84 -8.98 31.11
C GLU A 392 -8.85 -8.98 29.94
N LEU A 393 -8.39 -9.30 28.72
CA LEU A 393 -9.27 -9.46 27.55
C LEU A 393 -10.23 -10.64 27.71
N HIS A 394 -9.76 -11.82 28.13
CA HIS A 394 -10.64 -12.96 28.40
C HIS A 394 -11.63 -12.66 29.55
N ALA A 395 -11.20 -11.93 30.58
CA ALA A 395 -12.06 -11.54 31.70
C ALA A 395 -13.22 -10.63 31.26
N VAL A 396 -12.96 -9.59 30.45
CA VAL A 396 -14.02 -8.67 29.98
C VAL A 396 -14.89 -9.27 28.87
N LEU A 397 -14.36 -10.19 28.05
CA LEU A 397 -15.09 -10.86 26.98
C LEU A 397 -15.86 -12.11 27.44
N GLY A 398 -15.62 -12.56 28.66
CA GLY A 398 -16.07 -13.86 29.16
C GLY A 398 -15.12 -14.97 28.71
N ASN A 399 -14.60 -15.73 29.68
CA ASN A 399 -13.46 -16.64 29.51
C ASN A 399 -13.63 -17.75 28.44
N SER A 400 -14.85 -17.99 27.95
CA SER A 400 -15.13 -18.93 26.86
C SER A 400 -14.94 -18.36 25.45
N ARG A 401 -14.69 -17.05 25.29
CA ARG A 401 -14.45 -16.43 23.98
C ARG A 401 -12.99 -16.55 23.56
N GLU A 402 -12.77 -17.04 22.33
CA GLU A 402 -11.45 -17.08 21.71
C GLU A 402 -10.99 -15.68 21.27
N LEU A 403 -9.72 -15.34 21.50
CA LEU A 403 -9.06 -14.17 20.93
C LEU A 403 -8.50 -14.54 19.55
N GLY A 404 -9.31 -14.31 18.52
CA GLY A 404 -9.04 -14.75 17.15
C GLY A 404 -7.75 -14.14 16.56
N LYS A 405 -6.88 -15.00 16.05
CA LYS A 405 -5.59 -14.67 15.42
C LYS A 405 -5.62 -14.92 13.89
N SER A 406 -6.78 -14.69 13.29
CA SER A 406 -7.16 -15.13 11.92
C SER A 406 -6.62 -14.25 10.77
N ILE A 407 -5.74 -13.29 11.09
CA ILE A 407 -5.02 -12.36 10.20
C ILE A 407 -3.61 -12.06 10.77
N ASN A 408 -2.67 -11.65 9.92
CA ASN A 408 -1.35 -11.20 10.38
C ASN A 408 -1.45 -9.83 11.10
N ALA A 409 -1.35 -9.84 12.43
CA ALA A 409 -1.48 -8.67 13.30
C ALA A 409 -0.46 -7.54 13.05
N ASP A 410 0.67 -7.80 12.37
CA ASP A 410 1.65 -6.76 12.01
C ASP A 410 1.42 -6.20 10.59
N GLU A 411 0.72 -6.90 9.69
CA GLU A 411 0.63 -6.56 8.25
C GLU A 411 -0.79 -6.28 7.73
N ALA A 412 -1.84 -6.78 8.40
CA ALA A 412 -3.22 -6.73 7.89
C ALA A 412 -3.74 -5.30 7.62
N ALA A 413 -3.33 -4.32 8.43
CA ALA A 413 -3.69 -2.92 8.21
C ALA A 413 -3.07 -2.36 6.91
N ALA A 414 -1.79 -2.65 6.64
CA ALA A 414 -1.12 -2.23 5.40
C ALA A 414 -1.72 -2.94 4.18
N LEU A 415 -1.89 -4.26 4.24
CA LEU A 415 -2.47 -5.04 3.13
C LEU A 415 -3.95 -4.67 2.87
N GLY A 416 -4.72 -4.31 3.90
CA GLY A 416 -6.07 -3.76 3.72
C GLY A 416 -6.06 -2.37 3.08
N ALA A 417 -5.20 -1.48 3.54
CA ALA A 417 -5.05 -0.14 2.98
C ALA A 417 -4.57 -0.18 1.51
N ALA A 418 -3.68 -1.11 1.14
CA ALA A 418 -3.26 -1.35 -0.23
C ALA A 418 -4.42 -1.85 -1.12
N TYR A 419 -5.29 -2.72 -0.59
CA TYR A 419 -6.50 -3.13 -1.30
C TYR A 419 -7.42 -1.94 -1.59
N GLN A 420 -7.59 -1.06 -0.61
CA GLN A 420 -8.38 0.16 -0.75
C GLN A 420 -7.74 1.16 -1.72
N ALA A 421 -6.41 1.28 -1.74
CA ALA A 421 -5.67 2.08 -2.71
C ALA A 421 -5.92 1.59 -4.14
N ALA A 422 -5.88 0.27 -4.37
CA ALA A 422 -6.19 -0.32 -5.66
C ALA A 422 -7.67 -0.21 -6.06
N TYR A 423 -8.60 -0.17 -5.09
CA TYR A 423 -10.03 0.11 -5.35
C TYR A 423 -10.29 1.57 -5.75
N LEU A 424 -9.61 2.53 -5.10
CA LEU A 424 -9.76 3.97 -5.37
C LEU A 424 -8.94 4.43 -6.59
N SER A 425 -7.93 3.66 -7.00
CA SER A 425 -7.11 3.94 -8.19
C SER A 425 -7.87 3.67 -9.49
N LYS A 426 -7.71 4.57 -10.46
CA LYS A 426 -8.22 4.38 -11.83
C LYS A 426 -7.42 3.36 -12.64
N GLY A 427 -6.25 2.93 -12.15
CA GLY A 427 -5.34 2.01 -12.83
C GLY A 427 -5.67 0.53 -12.66
N PHE A 428 -6.49 0.16 -11.68
CA PHE A 428 -6.80 -1.22 -11.34
C PHE A 428 -8.29 -1.55 -11.46
N LYS A 429 -8.60 -2.86 -11.48
CA LYS A 429 -9.96 -3.40 -11.36
C LYS A 429 -9.95 -4.52 -10.33
N VAL A 430 -10.23 -4.16 -9.07
CA VAL A 430 -10.34 -5.13 -7.97
C VAL A 430 -11.79 -5.54 -7.74
N LYS A 431 -12.02 -6.71 -7.13
CA LYS A 431 -13.38 -7.17 -6.76
C LYS A 431 -13.96 -6.22 -5.72
N VAL A 432 -15.08 -5.56 -6.04
CA VAL A 432 -15.66 -4.52 -5.16
C VAL A 432 -15.87 -5.06 -3.74
N PHE A 433 -15.50 -4.27 -2.75
CA PHE A 433 -15.80 -4.49 -1.33
C PHE A 433 -16.08 -3.11 -0.75
N HIS A 434 -17.29 -2.87 -0.25
CA HIS A 434 -17.65 -1.53 0.21
C HIS A 434 -17.13 -1.29 1.64
N VAL A 435 -16.46 -0.15 1.83
CA VAL A 435 -15.98 0.31 3.13
C VAL A 435 -16.84 1.49 3.57
N LYS A 436 -17.36 1.43 4.80
CA LYS A 436 -18.12 2.52 5.43
C LYS A 436 -17.60 2.76 6.85
N GLU A 437 -16.87 3.87 7.01
CA GLU A 437 -16.35 4.29 8.30
C GLU A 437 -17.37 5.16 9.07
N ALA A 438 -17.21 5.21 10.39
CA ALA A 438 -18.12 5.90 11.30
C ALA A 438 -17.58 7.29 11.69
N CYS A 439 -18.44 8.31 11.59
CA CYS A 439 -18.15 9.64 12.12
C CYS A 439 -18.11 9.59 13.67
N LEU A 440 -16.91 9.46 14.25
CA LEU A 440 -16.74 9.28 15.70
C LEU A 440 -17.09 10.54 16.50
N PHE A 441 -16.66 11.71 16.03
CA PHE A 441 -16.97 12.99 16.66
C PHE A 441 -18.09 13.68 15.85
N PRO A 442 -19.28 13.92 16.42
CA PRO A 442 -20.35 14.62 15.71
C PRO A 442 -19.91 16.02 15.29
N ILE A 443 -20.47 16.52 14.19
CA ILE A 443 -20.20 17.85 13.62
C ILE A 443 -21.53 18.61 13.52
N GLN A 444 -21.56 19.87 13.91
CA GLN A 444 -22.74 20.74 13.87
C GLN A 444 -22.43 22.13 13.31
N VAL A 445 -23.48 22.86 12.95
CA VAL A 445 -23.42 24.27 12.55
C VAL A 445 -24.17 25.12 13.58
N ASP A 446 -23.49 26.17 14.09
CA ASP A 446 -24.03 27.19 14.99
C ASP A 446 -24.20 28.51 14.21
N PHE A 447 -25.40 29.08 14.22
CA PHE A 447 -25.70 30.33 13.49
C PHE A 447 -26.66 31.25 14.26
N SER A 448 -26.44 32.56 14.17
CA SER A 448 -27.20 33.58 14.92
C SER A 448 -28.46 34.00 14.18
N ARG A 449 -29.63 33.55 14.65
CA ARG A 449 -30.93 33.88 14.07
C ARG A 449 -31.65 34.92 14.92
N ASP A 450 -32.08 36.01 14.29
CA ASP A 450 -33.01 36.95 14.92
C ASP A 450 -34.42 36.37 15.06
N VAL A 451 -35.01 36.62 16.21
CA VAL A 451 -36.35 36.21 16.61
C VAL A 451 -37.05 37.40 17.26
N ASP A 452 -38.10 37.87 16.61
CA ASP A 452 -39.08 38.77 17.20
C ASP A 452 -40.08 37.93 18.01
N THR A 453 -40.40 38.35 19.23
CA THR A 453 -41.43 37.73 20.07
C THR A 453 -42.06 38.84 20.90
N ASP A 454 -43.36 39.07 20.70
CA ASP A 454 -44.14 40.14 21.34
C ASP A 454 -43.52 41.55 21.19
N GLY A 455 -42.84 41.81 20.06
CA GLY A 455 -42.15 43.05 19.76
C GLY A 455 -40.73 43.15 20.33
N VAL A 456 -40.29 42.16 21.12
CA VAL A 456 -38.93 42.07 21.65
C VAL A 456 -38.05 41.31 20.67
N LYS A 457 -37.16 42.04 19.99
CA LYS A 457 -36.14 41.46 19.11
C LYS A 457 -35.01 40.83 19.94
N SER A 458 -34.73 39.56 19.68
CA SER A 458 -33.66 38.81 20.34
C SER A 458 -32.93 37.91 19.34
N THR A 459 -31.60 37.95 19.35
CA THR A 459 -30.77 37.04 18.54
C THR A 459 -30.54 35.75 19.31
N LYS A 460 -30.91 34.60 18.71
CA LYS A 460 -30.77 33.27 19.31
C LYS A 460 -29.80 32.42 18.48
N VAL A 461 -28.80 31.83 19.14
CA VAL A 461 -27.89 30.87 18.49
C VAL A 461 -28.66 29.58 18.22
N VAL A 462 -28.79 29.23 16.94
CA VAL A 462 -29.42 28.00 16.47
C VAL A 462 -28.33 26.98 16.18
N ARG A 463 -28.45 25.80 16.79
CA ARG A 463 -27.57 24.65 16.55
C ARG A 463 -28.25 23.65 15.64
N ARG A 464 -27.51 23.12 14.66
CA ARG A 464 -27.96 22.06 13.75
C ARG A 464 -26.88 21.01 13.57
N LEU A 465 -27.16 19.81 14.09
CA LEU A 465 -26.30 18.65 13.91
C LEU A 465 -26.20 18.31 12.42
N LEU A 466 -25.00 18.42 11.88
CA LEU A 466 -24.68 18.18 10.48
C LEU A 466 -24.36 16.69 10.29
N PHE A 467 -23.36 16.15 10.99
CA PHE A 467 -23.05 14.72 11.01
C PHE A 467 -23.16 14.19 12.44
N SER A 468 -23.98 13.16 12.64
CA SER A 468 -24.19 12.53 13.96
C SER A 468 -23.05 11.57 14.31
N ARG A 469 -22.87 11.25 15.60
CA ARG A 469 -22.01 10.15 16.02
C ARG A 469 -22.43 8.85 15.33
N ASN A 470 -21.46 8.08 14.87
CA ASN A 470 -21.60 6.87 14.06
C ASN A 470 -22.24 7.04 12.66
N ASN A 471 -22.46 8.27 12.16
CA ASN A 471 -22.91 8.43 10.76
C ASN A 471 -21.88 7.82 9.80
N LEU A 472 -22.33 6.93 8.92
CA LEU A 472 -21.45 6.29 7.94
C LEU A 472 -21.01 7.28 6.85
N TYR A 473 -19.70 7.34 6.56
CA TYR A 473 -19.10 8.17 5.53
C TYR A 473 -18.41 7.33 4.42
N PRO A 474 -18.12 7.88 3.22
CA PRO A 474 -18.40 9.25 2.75
C PRO A 474 -19.91 9.56 2.67
N GLN A 475 -20.29 10.80 3.01
CA GLN A 475 -21.67 11.30 3.00
C GLN A 475 -21.74 12.79 2.63
N LYS A 476 -22.72 13.15 1.79
CA LYS A 476 -23.08 14.56 1.50
C LYS A 476 -24.35 14.97 2.25
N LYS A 477 -24.43 16.24 2.68
CA LYS A 477 -25.62 16.85 3.28
C LYS A 477 -25.76 18.32 2.84
N VAL A 478 -27.00 18.79 2.74
CA VAL A 478 -27.33 20.17 2.35
C VAL A 478 -28.08 20.84 3.48
N MET A 479 -27.70 22.07 3.83
CA MET A 479 -28.31 22.86 4.89
C MET A 479 -28.90 24.16 4.31
N THR A 480 -30.19 24.40 4.56
CA THR A 480 -30.91 25.57 4.04
C THR A 480 -31.06 26.67 5.08
N PHE A 481 -30.43 27.81 4.83
CA PHE A 481 -30.53 29.06 5.57
C PHE A 481 -31.69 29.91 5.00
N SER A 482 -32.92 29.62 5.42
CA SER A 482 -34.15 30.15 4.81
C SER A 482 -34.57 31.57 5.24
N ARG A 483 -33.82 32.24 6.12
CA ARG A 483 -34.15 33.57 6.66
C ARG A 483 -33.06 34.62 6.52
N TYR A 484 -31.98 34.30 5.81
CA TYR A 484 -30.89 35.25 5.53
C TYR A 484 -31.06 35.82 4.13
N THR A 485 -31.16 37.15 4.05
CA THR A 485 -31.27 37.92 2.80
C THR A 485 -30.05 38.83 2.56
N THR A 486 -29.13 38.87 3.51
CA THR A 486 -27.88 39.63 3.50
C THR A 486 -26.74 38.75 3.97
N ASP A 487 -25.51 39.22 3.77
CA ASP A 487 -24.27 38.54 4.14
C ASP A 487 -24.25 38.17 5.63
N PHE A 488 -23.76 36.98 5.97
CA PHE A 488 -23.82 36.42 7.32
C PHE A 488 -22.74 35.39 7.61
N ASP A 489 -22.45 35.20 8.90
CA ASP A 489 -21.49 34.22 9.40
C ASP A 489 -22.18 33.02 10.08
N PHE A 490 -21.54 31.85 10.01
CA PHE A 490 -21.83 30.70 10.87
C PHE A 490 -20.54 30.00 11.31
N ALA A 491 -20.59 29.32 12.46
CA ALA A 491 -19.49 28.48 12.94
C ALA A 491 -19.81 27.00 12.70
N ILE A 492 -18.78 26.22 12.39
CA ILE A 492 -18.81 24.77 12.36
C ILE A 492 -18.09 24.27 13.60
N ASN A 493 -18.81 23.57 14.46
CA ASN A 493 -18.29 23.03 15.72
C ASN A 493 -18.40 21.50 15.72
N TYR A 494 -17.69 20.86 16.64
CA TYR A 494 -18.09 19.52 17.07
C TYR A 494 -19.42 19.60 17.83
N GLY A 495 -20.20 18.52 17.78
CA GLY A 495 -21.47 18.38 18.49
C GLY A 495 -21.28 18.02 19.96
N ASP A 496 -22.19 17.21 20.51
CA ASP A 496 -22.00 16.68 21.86
C ASP A 496 -20.80 15.71 21.93
N LEU A 497 -19.87 16.00 22.84
CA LEU A 497 -18.68 15.21 23.15
C LEU A 497 -18.72 14.66 24.59
N SER A 498 -19.85 14.78 25.31
CA SER A 498 -20.01 14.35 26.71
C SER A 498 -19.76 12.86 26.97
N PHE A 499 -19.73 12.05 25.90
CA PHE A 499 -19.37 10.64 25.93
C PHE A 499 -17.86 10.37 26.08
N LEU A 500 -17.00 11.39 25.92
CA LEU A 500 -15.55 11.26 26.09
C LEU A 500 -15.15 11.44 27.56
N PRO A 501 -14.15 10.67 28.06
CA PRO A 501 -13.52 10.93 29.35
C PRO A 501 -13.00 12.37 29.49
N LYS A 502 -12.95 12.89 30.73
CA LYS A 502 -12.58 14.30 31.00
C LYS A 502 -11.14 14.63 30.59
N ASP A 503 -10.25 13.66 30.75
CA ASP A 503 -8.87 13.66 30.30
C ASP A 503 -8.79 13.75 28.77
N GLU A 504 -9.52 12.91 28.04
CA GLU A 504 -9.54 12.95 26.57
C GLU A 504 -10.21 14.21 26.01
N LEU A 505 -11.24 14.76 26.68
CA LEU A 505 -11.77 16.10 26.38
C LEU A 505 -10.69 17.20 26.49
N SER A 506 -9.70 17.04 27.38
CA SER A 506 -8.58 17.98 27.49
C SER A 506 -7.49 17.75 26.42
N ASN A 507 -7.35 16.52 25.92
CA ASN A 507 -6.44 16.17 24.80
C ASN A 507 -6.97 16.62 23.43
N PHE A 508 -8.28 16.82 23.32
CA PHE A 508 -8.99 17.02 22.06
C PHE A 508 -8.54 18.29 21.30
N GLY A 509 -8.40 19.42 22.02
CA GLY A 509 -8.11 20.73 21.44
C GLY A 509 -9.38 21.58 21.26
N SER A 510 -9.44 22.40 20.21
CA SER A 510 -10.61 23.26 19.93
C SER A 510 -11.87 22.46 19.63
N PHE A 511 -13.01 22.95 20.12
CA PHE A 511 -14.34 22.46 19.73
C PHE A 511 -14.93 23.21 18.52
N ASN A 512 -14.34 24.33 18.09
CA ASN A 512 -14.69 25.05 16.86
C ASN A 512 -13.71 24.63 15.75
N ILE A 513 -14.24 24.06 14.68
CA ILE A 513 -13.50 23.59 13.50
C ILE A 513 -13.20 24.77 12.57
N SER A 514 -14.23 25.56 12.25
CA SER A 514 -14.09 26.71 11.35
C SER A 514 -15.19 27.75 11.53
N THR A 515 -14.89 28.99 11.17
CA THR A 515 -15.87 30.05 10.92
C THR A 515 -16.03 30.23 9.41
N VAL A 516 -17.27 30.44 8.96
CA VAL A 516 -17.61 30.65 7.55
C VAL A 516 -18.43 31.92 7.40
N SER A 517 -17.93 32.85 6.59
CA SER A 517 -18.68 34.01 6.09
C SER A 517 -19.25 33.69 4.71
N LEU A 518 -20.54 33.97 4.50
CA LEU A 518 -21.17 33.98 3.19
C LEU A 518 -21.41 35.41 2.72
N THR A 519 -20.85 35.80 1.58
CA THR A 519 -20.86 37.17 1.08
C THR A 519 -21.47 37.31 -0.33
N GLY A 520 -22.01 38.50 -0.63
CA GLY A 520 -22.77 38.78 -1.84
C GLY A 520 -24.20 38.20 -1.84
N VAL A 521 -24.72 37.81 -0.67
CA VAL A 521 -25.99 37.10 -0.48
C VAL A 521 -27.17 37.91 -1.05
N ALA A 522 -27.20 39.22 -0.76
CA ALA A 522 -28.26 40.10 -1.23
C ALA A 522 -28.28 40.24 -2.77
N ALA A 523 -27.10 40.36 -3.39
CA ALA A 523 -26.96 40.46 -4.84
C ALA A 523 -27.35 39.15 -5.54
N ALA A 524 -26.93 38.00 -4.98
CA ALA A 524 -27.32 36.69 -5.48
C ALA A 524 -28.85 36.50 -5.45
N ILE A 525 -29.51 36.91 -4.35
CA ILE A 525 -30.97 36.87 -4.22
C ILE A 525 -31.66 37.81 -5.22
N GLN A 526 -31.20 39.06 -5.34
CA GLN A 526 -31.83 40.06 -6.19
C GLN A 526 -31.86 39.65 -7.68
N LYS A 527 -30.83 38.94 -8.16
CA LYS A 527 -30.65 38.50 -9.56
C LYS A 527 -31.86 37.74 -10.15
N HIS A 528 -32.65 37.06 -9.32
CA HIS A 528 -33.82 36.29 -9.77
C HIS A 528 -35.13 36.62 -9.04
N ALA A 529 -35.11 37.54 -8.06
CA ALA A 529 -36.26 37.88 -7.23
C ALA A 529 -37.48 38.40 -8.00
N GLU A 530 -37.29 39.00 -9.18
CA GLU A 530 -38.39 39.49 -10.03
C GLU A 530 -39.16 38.36 -10.76
N HIS A 531 -38.57 37.17 -10.87
CA HIS A 531 -39.04 36.10 -11.77
C HIS A 531 -39.06 34.68 -11.14
N ALA A 532 -38.64 34.53 -9.88
CA ALA A 532 -38.62 33.27 -9.15
C ALA A 532 -38.69 33.50 -7.62
N GLU A 533 -39.37 32.63 -6.89
CA GLU A 533 -39.55 32.75 -5.44
C GLU A 533 -38.28 32.26 -4.70
N PRO A 534 -37.61 33.08 -3.87
CA PRO A 534 -36.40 32.67 -3.16
C PRO A 534 -36.70 31.67 -2.03
N LYS A 535 -35.98 30.55 -2.03
CA LYS A 535 -36.05 29.46 -1.04
C LYS A 535 -34.91 29.50 0.00
N GLY A 536 -34.13 30.58 -0.02
CA GLY A 536 -32.98 30.80 0.85
C GLY A 536 -31.67 30.19 0.32
N ILE A 537 -30.62 30.31 1.15
CA ILE A 537 -29.26 29.91 0.80
C ILE A 537 -29.01 28.46 1.20
N LYS A 538 -28.50 27.63 0.29
CA LYS A 538 -28.14 26.23 0.56
C LYS A 538 -26.62 26.08 0.62
N ALA A 539 -26.11 25.64 1.76
CA ALA A 539 -24.73 25.22 1.93
C ALA A 539 -24.60 23.71 1.72
N HIS A 540 -23.64 23.29 0.91
CA HIS A 540 -23.42 21.90 0.49
C HIS A 540 -22.19 21.35 1.20
N PHE A 541 -22.40 20.47 2.18
CA PHE A 541 -21.35 19.86 2.97
C PHE A 541 -21.08 18.42 2.54
N ARG A 542 -19.82 17.99 2.66
CA ARG A 542 -19.38 16.61 2.43
C ARG A 542 -18.44 16.19 3.55
N LEU A 543 -18.71 15.03 4.13
CA LEU A 543 -17.72 14.25 4.85
C LEU A 543 -17.16 13.25 3.84
N ASP A 544 -15.88 13.39 3.49
CA ASP A 544 -15.27 12.64 2.38
C ASP A 544 -14.82 11.22 2.77
N GLU A 545 -14.16 10.54 1.84
CA GLU A 545 -13.61 9.19 2.01
C GLU A 545 -12.61 9.12 3.18
N SER A 546 -11.89 10.20 3.49
CA SER A 546 -10.92 10.32 4.58
C SER A 546 -11.54 10.74 5.92
N GLY A 547 -12.86 10.95 5.96
CA GLY A 547 -13.54 11.54 7.11
C GLY A 547 -13.23 13.04 7.29
N LEU A 548 -12.77 13.73 6.26
CA LEU A 548 -12.53 15.18 6.28
C LEU A 548 -13.79 15.94 5.86
N LEU A 549 -14.08 17.03 6.56
CA LEU A 549 -15.21 17.91 6.28
C LEU A 549 -14.86 18.95 5.21
N HIS A 550 -15.70 19.02 4.19
CA HIS A 550 -15.67 20.03 3.13
C HIS A 550 -16.99 20.82 3.10
N LEU A 551 -16.89 22.12 2.82
CA LEU A 551 -18.00 22.94 2.34
C LEU A 551 -17.82 23.12 0.83
N ASP A 552 -18.43 22.22 0.04
CA ASP A 552 -18.23 22.11 -1.41
C ASP A 552 -18.79 23.34 -2.17
N ALA A 553 -19.90 23.93 -1.70
CA ALA A 553 -20.54 25.09 -2.33
C ALA A 553 -21.55 25.81 -1.41
N ALA A 554 -21.87 27.07 -1.74
CA ALA A 554 -23.02 27.81 -1.23
C ALA A 554 -23.78 28.45 -2.40
N GLU A 555 -25.12 28.42 -2.38
CA GLU A 555 -25.96 28.92 -3.46
C GLU A 555 -27.28 29.53 -2.94
N ALA A 556 -27.69 30.67 -3.47
CA ALA A 556 -29.07 31.13 -3.37
C ALA A 556 -29.94 30.26 -4.27
N THR A 557 -31.06 29.75 -3.77
CA THR A 557 -31.96 28.90 -4.56
C THR A 557 -33.35 29.51 -4.68
N PHE A 558 -33.99 29.28 -5.82
CA PHE A 558 -35.30 29.84 -6.16
C PHE A 558 -36.16 28.80 -6.86
N GLU A 559 -37.48 28.96 -6.80
CA GLU A 559 -38.42 28.17 -7.58
C GLU A 559 -39.14 29.07 -8.58
N LYS A 560 -39.06 28.70 -9.87
CA LYS A 560 -39.80 29.34 -10.96
C LYS A 560 -40.83 28.36 -11.52
N THR A 561 -42.09 28.76 -11.48
CA THR A 561 -43.18 28.05 -12.15
C THR A 561 -43.13 28.34 -13.65
N VAL A 562 -43.15 27.29 -14.47
CA VAL A 562 -43.18 27.39 -15.95
C VAL A 562 -44.37 26.60 -16.47
N GLU A 563 -45.16 27.19 -17.35
CA GLU A 563 -46.18 26.46 -18.11
C GLU A 563 -45.53 25.75 -19.31
N GLU A 564 -45.71 24.44 -19.41
CA GLU A 564 -45.25 23.63 -20.54
C GLU A 564 -46.49 23.12 -21.30
N VAL A 565 -46.55 23.45 -22.60
CA VAL A 565 -47.68 23.13 -23.49
C VAL A 565 -47.38 21.79 -24.14
N VAL A 566 -48.03 20.72 -23.66
CA VAL A 566 -47.78 19.35 -24.12
C VAL A 566 -48.85 18.96 -25.16
N PRO A 567 -48.47 18.50 -26.36
CA PRO A 567 -49.41 17.94 -27.32
C PRO A 567 -49.92 16.58 -26.83
N VAL A 568 -51.22 16.32 -26.95
CA VAL A 568 -51.83 15.07 -26.49
C VAL A 568 -51.50 13.94 -27.47
N ALA A 569 -50.59 13.05 -27.07
CA ALA A 569 -50.26 11.82 -27.78
C ALA A 569 -49.99 10.68 -26.78
N GLU A 570 -50.98 9.78 -26.65
CA GLU A 570 -51.01 8.44 -26.04
C GLU A 570 -50.35 8.19 -24.65
N GLU A 571 -50.98 7.32 -23.86
CA GLU A 571 -50.64 7.10 -22.45
C GLU A 571 -49.23 6.52 -22.23
N SER A 572 -48.31 7.35 -21.72
CA SER A 572 -46.98 6.89 -21.31
C SER A 572 -46.89 6.65 -19.80
N THR A 573 -46.36 5.50 -19.41
CA THR A 573 -46.37 4.91 -18.05
C THR A 573 -45.57 5.69 -16.99
N LEU A 574 -44.94 6.80 -17.34
CA LEU A 574 -44.12 7.64 -16.45
C LEU A 574 -44.91 8.35 -15.34
N SER A 575 -46.22 8.57 -15.52
CA SER A 575 -47.08 9.27 -14.56
C SER A 575 -47.21 8.56 -13.20
N MET A 576 -47.13 7.22 -13.17
CA MET A 576 -47.16 6.44 -11.91
C MET A 576 -45.82 6.43 -11.15
N LEU A 577 -44.70 6.76 -11.79
CA LEU A 577 -43.38 6.78 -11.16
C LEU A 577 -43.09 8.09 -10.41
N GLY A 578 -43.70 9.21 -10.82
CA GLY A 578 -43.52 10.50 -10.15
C GLY A 578 -44.18 10.57 -8.76
N SER A 579 -45.37 9.98 -8.62
CA SER A 579 -46.17 10.04 -7.38
C SER A 579 -45.64 9.17 -6.23
N THR A 580 -44.85 8.14 -6.54
CA THR A 580 -44.21 7.26 -5.55
C THR A 580 -42.89 7.82 -5.01
N LEU A 581 -42.11 8.53 -5.84
CA LEU A 581 -40.88 9.21 -5.41
C LEU A 581 -41.13 10.36 -4.42
N GLY A 582 -42.21 11.13 -4.60
CA GLY A 582 -42.53 12.28 -3.75
C GLY A 582 -42.78 11.93 -2.27
N LYS A 583 -43.30 10.73 -1.97
CA LYS A 583 -43.55 10.27 -0.59
C LYS A 583 -42.31 9.68 0.11
N LEU A 584 -41.20 9.47 -0.60
CA LEU A 584 -40.03 8.79 -0.05
C LEU A 584 -39.00 9.73 0.63
N PHE A 585 -39.29 11.05 0.68
CA PHE A 585 -38.37 12.09 1.14
C PHE A 585 -38.97 13.05 2.20
N SER A 586 -40.16 12.77 2.74
CA SER A 586 -40.90 13.68 3.64
C SER A 586 -41.10 13.12 5.06
N GLY A 587 -40.00 12.82 5.75
CA GLY A 587 -39.96 12.49 7.19
C GLY A 587 -40.36 11.05 7.56
N GLY A 588 -39.96 10.54 8.73
CA GLY A 588 -38.96 11.12 9.65
C GLY A 588 -39.17 10.78 11.12
N GLY A 589 -38.47 9.75 11.60
CA GLY A 589 -38.35 9.39 13.01
C GLY A 589 -39.21 8.19 13.42
N ASP A 590 -38.61 7.28 14.19
CA ASP A 590 -39.31 6.34 15.06
C ASP A 590 -38.33 5.84 16.14
N GLU A 591 -38.70 6.02 17.41
CA GLU A 591 -38.33 5.22 18.60
C GLU A 591 -38.79 5.95 19.88
N PRO A 592 -39.04 5.25 21.01
CA PRO A 592 -39.39 3.84 21.15
C PRO A 592 -40.67 3.64 22.01
N ALA A 593 -41.23 2.42 22.00
CA ALA A 593 -42.18 1.99 23.03
C ALA A 593 -42.13 0.46 23.23
N LYS A 594 -42.30 0.02 24.49
CA LYS A 594 -42.55 -1.36 24.86
C LYS A 594 -43.67 -1.43 25.90
N ASP A 595 -44.53 -2.43 25.74
CA ASP A 595 -45.33 -3.15 26.73
C ASP A 595 -45.98 -2.39 27.90
N GLU A 596 -47.33 -2.43 27.99
CA GLU A 596 -47.98 -3.10 29.12
C GLU A 596 -49.46 -3.50 28.85
N SER A 597 -49.94 -4.53 29.56
CA SER A 597 -51.34 -4.97 29.77
C SER A 597 -52.20 -5.57 28.61
N THR A 598 -52.11 -6.91 28.49
CA THR A 598 -53.18 -7.96 28.56
C THR A 598 -54.67 -7.59 28.79
N PRO A 599 -55.67 -8.51 28.57
CA PRO A 599 -55.63 -9.89 28.00
C PRO A 599 -56.79 -10.29 27.01
N GLU A 600 -56.75 -11.55 26.53
CA GLU A 600 -57.89 -12.45 26.17
C GLU A 600 -58.89 -12.08 25.04
N ALA A 601 -59.59 -13.03 24.38
CA ALA A 601 -59.29 -14.42 23.98
C ALA A 601 -60.40 -15.01 23.07
N ARG A 602 -60.02 -15.81 22.05
CA ARG A 602 -60.83 -16.86 21.35
C ARG A 602 -62.09 -16.39 20.57
N ALA A 603 -62.60 -17.10 19.54
CA ALA A 603 -62.04 -18.09 18.61
C ALA A 603 -63.03 -18.31 17.43
N ASP A 604 -62.63 -19.08 16.41
CA ASP A 604 -63.48 -19.93 15.53
C ASP A 604 -64.53 -19.28 14.58
N ASN A 605 -64.91 -19.89 13.43
CA ASN A 605 -64.15 -20.72 12.47
C ASN A 605 -64.87 -20.79 11.08
N ALA A 606 -64.18 -21.37 10.09
CA ALA A 606 -64.56 -21.87 8.77
C ALA A 606 -66.02 -21.84 8.23
N SER A 607 -66.18 -21.34 7.00
CA SER A 607 -66.64 -22.10 5.80
C SER A 607 -66.77 -21.15 4.58
N ALA A 608 -66.52 -21.45 3.30
CA ALA A 608 -66.15 -22.63 2.48
C ALA A 608 -67.22 -23.00 1.42
N GLN A 609 -66.74 -23.45 0.24
CA GLN A 609 -67.48 -23.81 -0.99
C GLN A 609 -68.02 -22.64 -1.86
N ALA A 610 -68.20 -22.76 -3.19
CA ALA A 610 -67.36 -23.32 -4.29
C ALA A 610 -68.16 -23.21 -5.63
N GLN A 611 -67.48 -23.42 -6.78
CA GLN A 611 -68.05 -23.66 -8.14
C GLN A 611 -68.79 -22.47 -8.82
N GLU A 612 -68.76 -22.26 -10.15
CA GLU A 612 -67.80 -22.72 -11.18
C GLU A 612 -67.85 -21.87 -12.47
N ASN A 613 -66.75 -21.91 -13.24
CA ASN A 613 -66.60 -21.82 -14.71
C ASN A 613 -67.50 -20.92 -15.61
N ALA A 614 -66.86 -19.86 -16.13
CA ALA A 614 -66.43 -19.71 -17.55
C ALA A 614 -67.30 -19.04 -18.66
N THR A 615 -66.59 -18.22 -19.46
CA THR A 615 -66.74 -17.93 -20.91
C THR A 615 -67.98 -17.19 -21.49
N ALA A 616 -67.82 -15.86 -21.60
CA ALA A 616 -67.88 -15.04 -22.83
C ALA A 616 -68.95 -15.27 -23.95
N SER A 617 -69.65 -14.19 -24.34
CA SER A 617 -69.73 -13.73 -25.76
C SER A 617 -70.36 -12.32 -25.89
N LYS A 618 -70.65 -11.87 -27.13
CA LYS A 618 -70.71 -10.46 -27.58
C LYS A 618 -72.12 -9.81 -27.66
N GLN A 619 -72.11 -8.47 -27.65
CA GLN A 619 -72.92 -7.53 -28.47
C GLN A 619 -74.43 -7.25 -28.22
N ALA A 620 -74.68 -5.94 -27.99
CA ALA A 620 -75.63 -5.05 -28.70
C ALA A 620 -77.17 -5.09 -28.47
N GLY A 621 -77.73 -3.88 -28.27
CA GLY A 621 -79.14 -3.49 -28.57
C GLY A 621 -80.08 -3.41 -27.35
N GLU A 622 -81.07 -2.52 -27.27
CA GLU A 622 -81.42 -1.32 -28.07
C GLU A 622 -82.24 -0.33 -27.21
N ASN A 623 -82.17 0.98 -27.51
CA ASN A 623 -83.30 1.94 -27.73
C ASN A 623 -82.69 3.36 -27.84
N LYS A 624 -82.99 4.19 -28.85
CA LYS A 624 -84.29 4.79 -29.28
C LYS A 624 -84.83 5.75 -28.19
N THR A 625 -85.24 6.98 -28.51
CA THR A 625 -85.84 7.44 -29.79
C THR A 625 -85.62 8.94 -30.07
N GLN A 626 -85.69 9.28 -31.38
CA GLN A 626 -86.09 10.58 -31.96
C GLN A 626 -85.12 11.79 -31.90
N ALA A 627 -85.29 12.65 -32.91
CA ALA A 627 -84.47 13.81 -33.26
C ALA A 627 -85.26 14.70 -34.26
N GLU A 628 -84.86 15.96 -34.42
CA GLU A 628 -84.89 16.75 -35.68
C GLU A 628 -84.05 18.04 -35.51
N GLN A 629 -83.05 18.29 -36.38
CA GLN A 629 -83.08 19.22 -37.54
C GLN A 629 -83.30 20.71 -37.15
N ARG A 630 -82.52 21.72 -37.56
CA ARG A 630 -81.43 21.97 -38.56
C ARG A 630 -80.56 23.15 -38.02
N SER A 631 -79.43 23.63 -38.56
CA SER A 631 -78.70 23.44 -39.84
C SER A 631 -77.19 23.77 -39.67
N SER A 632 -76.41 23.49 -40.72
CA SER A 632 -74.98 23.78 -40.93
C SER A 632 -74.50 25.21 -40.68
N GLU A 633 -73.22 25.38 -40.27
CA GLU A 633 -72.12 25.89 -41.12
C GLU A 633 -70.74 25.87 -40.42
N GLY A 634 -69.65 25.74 -41.21
CA GLY A 634 -68.28 26.14 -40.82
C GLY A 634 -67.37 25.11 -40.14
N GLU A 635 -66.42 24.51 -40.88
CA GLU A 635 -65.20 23.90 -40.31
C GLU A 635 -64.07 24.93 -40.19
N ALA A 636 -63.36 24.93 -39.06
CA ALA A 636 -61.98 25.40 -38.95
C ALA A 636 -61.31 24.67 -37.76
N ALA A 637 -60.18 24.00 -37.99
CA ALA A 637 -59.54 23.16 -36.97
C ALA A 637 -58.74 23.97 -35.94
N ALA A 638 -58.75 23.51 -34.68
CA ALA A 638 -57.86 23.98 -33.62
C ALA A 638 -57.39 22.78 -32.78
N ASN A 639 -56.08 22.66 -32.57
CA ASN A 639 -55.51 21.65 -31.68
C ASN A 639 -55.76 22.03 -30.22
N GLU A 640 -56.49 21.21 -29.47
CA GLU A 640 -56.47 21.31 -28.01
C GLU A 640 -55.09 20.92 -27.48
N THR A 641 -54.57 21.70 -26.53
CA THR A 641 -53.28 21.46 -25.89
C THR A 641 -53.43 21.61 -24.39
N THR A 642 -52.98 20.61 -23.64
CA THR A 642 -53.14 20.60 -22.18
C THR A 642 -51.97 21.34 -21.53
N LYS A 643 -52.25 22.44 -20.84
CA LYS A 643 -51.25 23.13 -20.03
C LYS A 643 -50.87 22.25 -18.84
N THR A 644 -49.58 21.97 -18.68
CA THR A 644 -49.04 21.36 -17.47
C THR A 644 -48.04 22.30 -16.81
N THR A 645 -48.01 22.34 -15.48
CA THR A 645 -47.20 23.30 -14.72
C THR A 645 -45.99 22.62 -14.11
N LYS A 646 -44.80 23.13 -14.41
CA LYS A 646 -43.51 22.51 -14.07
C LYS A 646 -42.69 23.46 -13.19
N LEU A 647 -42.24 22.95 -12.05
CA LEU A 647 -41.42 23.70 -11.11
C LEU A 647 -39.95 23.58 -11.50
N VAL A 648 -39.29 24.71 -11.76
CA VAL A 648 -37.87 24.79 -12.15
C VAL A 648 -37.07 25.44 -11.03
N THR A 649 -36.10 24.72 -10.49
CA THR A 649 -35.19 25.28 -9.48
C THR A 649 -34.07 26.08 -10.14
N LEU A 650 -33.97 27.37 -9.81
CA LEU A 650 -32.81 28.21 -10.15
C LEU A 650 -31.81 28.22 -8.99
N LYS A 651 -30.54 28.44 -9.32
CA LYS A 651 -29.39 28.43 -8.40
C LYS A 651 -28.44 29.56 -8.79
N GLU A 652 -28.05 30.39 -7.84
CA GLU A 652 -27.02 31.42 -8.01
C GLU A 652 -25.91 31.22 -6.97
N PRO A 653 -24.62 31.13 -7.34
CA PRO A 653 -23.54 30.95 -6.38
C PRO A 653 -23.43 32.10 -5.37
N VAL A 654 -23.04 31.78 -4.14
CA VAL A 654 -22.72 32.73 -3.06
C VAL A 654 -21.24 32.57 -2.70
N ALA A 655 -20.55 33.68 -2.47
CA ALA A 655 -19.12 33.63 -2.15
C ALA A 655 -18.92 33.09 -0.72
N ILE A 656 -18.00 32.13 -0.59
CA ILE A 656 -17.61 31.53 0.68
C ILE A 656 -16.25 32.08 1.09
N ARG A 657 -16.13 32.54 2.34
CA ARG A 657 -14.84 32.68 3.03
C ARG A 657 -14.85 31.78 4.27
N LEU A 658 -14.13 30.67 4.19
CA LEU A 658 -13.89 29.77 5.32
C LEU A 658 -12.58 30.16 6.03
N THR A 659 -12.51 29.97 7.34
CA THR A 659 -11.29 30.13 8.13
C THR A 659 -11.29 29.05 9.21
N LEU A 660 -10.26 28.18 9.23
CA LEU A 660 -10.11 27.18 10.27
C LEU A 660 -9.81 27.82 11.62
N VAL A 661 -10.32 27.20 12.68
CA VAL A 661 -10.22 27.67 14.08
C VAL A 661 -9.63 26.60 14.98
N ASP A 662 -9.76 25.31 14.63
CA ASP A 662 -9.13 24.19 15.34
C ASP A 662 -7.62 24.07 15.09
N ARG A 663 -7.15 24.61 13.95
CA ARG A 663 -5.74 24.90 13.69
C ARG A 663 -5.63 26.00 12.64
N ALA A 664 -4.68 26.92 12.80
CA ALA A 664 -4.27 27.79 11.70
C ALA A 664 -3.70 26.96 10.52
N GLU A 665 -4.10 27.28 9.29
CA GLU A 665 -3.50 26.72 8.09
C GLU A 665 -2.11 27.32 7.85
N PHE A 666 -1.20 26.51 7.31
CA PHE A 666 0.05 27.01 6.75
C PHE A 666 -0.26 27.74 5.44
N SER A 667 0.21 28.98 5.30
CA SER A 667 0.06 29.71 4.05
C SER A 667 0.75 29.01 2.87
N ALA A 668 0.38 29.37 1.64
CA ALA A 668 1.02 28.81 0.44
C ALA A 668 2.55 29.03 0.45
N GLU A 669 2.99 30.16 1.01
CA GLU A 669 4.40 30.51 1.22
C GLU A 669 5.04 29.61 2.27
N GLN A 670 4.38 29.33 3.40
CA GLN A 670 4.90 28.40 4.42
C GLN A 670 5.01 26.97 3.90
N ILE A 671 4.05 26.53 3.08
CA ILE A 671 4.09 25.22 2.42
C ILE A 671 5.27 25.18 1.42
N ALA A 672 5.49 26.26 0.66
CA ALA A 672 6.63 26.36 -0.26
C ALA A 672 7.99 26.45 0.47
N GLU A 673 8.08 27.19 1.59
CA GLU A 673 9.24 27.21 2.50
C GLU A 673 9.58 25.79 2.97
N SER A 674 8.56 25.03 3.42
CA SER A 674 8.69 23.65 3.91
C SER A 674 9.12 22.70 2.80
N ILE A 675 8.43 22.70 1.64
CA ILE A 675 8.77 21.85 0.48
C ILE A 675 10.21 22.12 0.02
N LYS A 676 10.62 23.39 -0.08
CA LYS A 676 11.99 23.75 -0.44
C LYS A 676 12.99 23.20 0.59
N LYS A 677 12.76 23.43 1.88
CA LYS A 677 13.60 22.93 2.98
C LYS A 677 13.74 21.41 2.97
N LEU A 678 12.68 20.66 2.67
CA LEU A 678 12.75 19.20 2.49
C LEU A 678 13.54 18.83 1.23
N SER A 679 13.30 19.51 0.10
CA SER A 679 14.03 19.30 -1.16
C SER A 679 15.54 19.61 -1.05
N ASP A 680 15.91 20.60 -0.25
CA ASP A 680 17.30 20.98 0.02
C ASP A 680 18.02 19.91 0.89
N LEU A 681 17.29 19.21 1.77
CA LEU A 681 17.79 18.06 2.54
C LEU A 681 17.89 16.81 1.65
N ASP A 682 16.85 16.50 0.89
CA ASP A 682 16.81 15.44 -0.12
C ASP A 682 17.99 15.51 -1.09
N SER A 683 18.38 16.72 -1.49
CA SER A 683 19.49 16.95 -2.42
C SER A 683 20.85 16.69 -1.76
N LYS A 684 21.00 16.99 -0.46
CA LYS A 684 22.23 16.71 0.31
C LYS A 684 22.41 15.21 0.54
N ASP A 685 21.37 14.51 0.99
CA ASP A 685 21.43 13.06 1.21
C ASP A 685 21.76 12.33 -0.10
N LYS A 686 21.13 12.71 -1.22
CA LYS A 686 21.42 12.13 -2.56
C LYS A 686 22.84 12.44 -3.03
N ALA A 687 23.37 13.64 -2.77
CA ALA A 687 24.76 13.98 -3.09
C ALA A 687 25.77 13.18 -2.27
N LYS A 688 25.52 13.02 -0.96
CA LYS A 688 26.37 12.20 -0.06
C LYS A 688 26.34 10.73 -0.48
N LEU A 689 25.16 10.14 -0.64
CA LEU A 689 25.00 8.76 -1.11
C LEU A 689 25.69 8.51 -2.46
N ALA A 690 25.58 9.45 -3.41
CA ALA A 690 26.25 9.36 -4.70
C ALA A 690 27.78 9.47 -4.60
N ARG A 691 28.30 10.25 -3.64
CA ARG A 691 29.74 10.34 -3.33
C ARG A 691 30.25 9.04 -2.72
N ASP A 692 29.57 8.54 -1.70
CA ASP A 692 30.03 7.38 -0.92
C ASP A 692 29.87 6.09 -1.75
N HIS A 693 28.85 5.98 -2.62
CA HIS A 693 28.81 4.94 -3.65
C HIS A 693 29.97 5.05 -4.66
N ALA A 694 30.37 6.26 -5.06
CA ALA A 694 31.50 6.42 -5.99
C ALA A 694 32.85 6.09 -5.31
N ARG A 695 32.99 6.40 -4.02
CA ARG A 695 34.11 5.96 -3.19
C ARG A 695 34.16 4.43 -3.13
N ASN A 696 33.08 3.78 -2.69
CA ASN A 696 33.04 2.32 -2.52
C ASN A 696 33.27 1.58 -3.86
N ALA A 697 32.78 2.13 -4.98
CA ALA A 697 33.04 1.56 -6.31
C ALA A 697 34.53 1.66 -6.72
N LEU A 698 35.24 2.72 -6.32
CA LEU A 698 36.69 2.80 -6.49
C LEU A 698 37.41 1.82 -5.54
N GLU A 699 37.00 1.77 -4.27
CA GLU A 699 37.57 0.91 -3.23
C GLU A 699 37.51 -0.58 -3.64
N SER A 700 36.32 -1.08 -4.01
CA SER A 700 36.15 -2.45 -4.52
C SER A 700 36.97 -2.72 -5.78
N PHE A 701 37.01 -1.76 -6.73
CA PHE A 701 37.78 -1.93 -7.97
C PHE A 701 39.29 -2.01 -7.72
N LEU A 702 39.82 -1.26 -6.75
CA LEU A 702 41.23 -1.32 -6.35
C LEU A 702 41.59 -2.70 -5.80
N HIS A 703 40.78 -3.24 -4.89
CA HIS A 703 41.00 -4.58 -4.33
C HIS A 703 40.87 -5.67 -5.42
N GLU A 704 39.75 -5.71 -6.15
CA GLU A 704 39.48 -6.72 -7.18
C GLU A 704 40.57 -6.72 -8.28
N THR A 705 41.03 -5.53 -8.69
CA THR A 705 42.07 -5.41 -9.73
C THR A 705 43.45 -5.79 -9.19
N LYS A 706 43.76 -5.48 -7.93
CA LYS A 706 45.02 -5.89 -7.28
C LYS A 706 45.11 -7.41 -7.18
N ASP A 707 44.06 -8.07 -6.71
CA ASP A 707 44.01 -9.53 -6.58
C ASP A 707 44.13 -10.21 -7.96
N LYS A 708 43.47 -9.66 -8.99
CA LYS A 708 43.62 -10.12 -10.38
C LYS A 708 45.08 -10.12 -10.85
N MET A 709 45.90 -9.12 -10.53
CA MET A 709 47.30 -9.05 -11.01
C MET A 709 48.18 -10.22 -10.53
N TYR A 710 47.81 -10.87 -9.42
CA TYR A 710 48.49 -12.04 -8.86
C TYR A 710 47.89 -13.39 -9.34
N SER A 711 46.85 -13.37 -10.16
CA SER A 711 46.22 -14.59 -10.67
C SER A 711 46.83 -15.06 -12.00
N GLU A 712 46.90 -16.38 -12.19
CA GLU A 712 47.70 -17.03 -13.25
C GLU A 712 47.29 -16.61 -14.68
N ASP A 713 46.00 -16.39 -14.93
CA ASP A 713 45.50 -15.94 -16.23
C ASP A 713 46.00 -14.53 -16.59
N TYR A 714 46.04 -13.62 -15.61
CA TYR A 714 46.49 -12.24 -15.80
C TYR A 714 48.01 -12.15 -15.84
N GLU A 715 48.72 -13.00 -15.10
CA GLU A 715 50.17 -13.21 -15.22
C GLU A 715 50.55 -13.60 -16.65
N LYS A 716 49.91 -14.64 -17.20
CA LYS A 716 50.12 -15.09 -18.59
C LYS A 716 49.74 -14.02 -19.62
N ALA A 717 48.69 -13.25 -19.36
CA ALA A 717 48.18 -12.22 -20.27
C ALA A 717 48.90 -10.86 -20.19
N SER A 718 50.00 -10.74 -19.46
CA SER A 718 50.75 -9.48 -19.28
C SER A 718 52.27 -9.66 -19.29
N THR A 719 53.00 -8.54 -19.26
CA THR A 719 54.44 -8.52 -18.96
C THR A 719 54.65 -8.01 -17.53
N GLU A 720 55.76 -8.38 -16.90
CA GLU A 720 56.05 -7.98 -15.52
C GLU A 720 56.09 -6.45 -15.34
N GLU A 721 56.73 -5.74 -16.27
CA GLU A 721 56.75 -4.27 -16.30
C GLU A 721 55.33 -3.68 -16.36
N HIS A 722 54.43 -4.27 -17.15
CA HIS A 722 53.05 -3.82 -17.25
C HIS A 722 52.27 -4.07 -15.95
N ARG A 723 52.47 -5.23 -15.29
CA ARG A 723 51.86 -5.51 -13.97
C ARG A 723 52.36 -4.55 -12.89
N GLN A 724 53.67 -4.32 -12.82
CA GLN A 724 54.25 -3.42 -11.81
C GLN A 724 53.77 -1.98 -12.02
N ASN A 725 53.61 -1.52 -13.27
CA ASN A 725 52.99 -0.23 -13.55
C ASN A 725 51.53 -0.15 -13.09
N ILE A 726 50.73 -1.21 -13.32
CA ILE A 726 49.34 -1.27 -12.82
C ILE A 726 49.31 -1.27 -11.29
N LEU A 727 50.10 -2.13 -10.63
CA LEU A 727 50.19 -2.23 -9.17
C LEU A 727 50.63 -0.90 -8.52
N SER A 728 51.54 -0.17 -9.15
CA SER A 728 51.95 1.18 -8.73
C SER A 728 50.77 2.17 -8.77
N MET A 729 50.06 2.25 -9.90
CA MET A 729 48.89 3.14 -10.07
C MET A 729 47.70 2.78 -9.16
N LEU A 730 47.51 1.49 -8.86
CA LEU A 730 46.56 1.02 -7.86
C LEU A 730 46.98 1.45 -6.45
N THR A 731 48.27 1.36 -6.13
CA THR A 731 48.80 1.75 -4.81
C THR A 731 48.66 3.27 -4.58
N GLU A 732 49.11 4.10 -5.53
CA GLU A 732 48.92 5.57 -5.49
C GLU A 732 47.43 5.94 -5.32
N SER A 733 46.54 5.20 -5.97
CA SER A 733 45.09 5.44 -5.88
C SER A 733 44.48 4.95 -4.56
N SER A 734 45.07 3.93 -3.92
CA SER A 734 44.72 3.43 -2.59
C SER A 734 45.21 4.36 -1.48
N ASP A 735 46.46 4.83 -1.57
CA ASP A 735 47.03 5.78 -0.62
C ASP A 735 46.26 7.10 -0.66
N TRP A 736 45.92 7.59 -1.86
CA TRP A 736 45.02 8.74 -2.02
C TRP A 736 43.64 8.49 -1.40
N LEU A 737 43.09 7.28 -1.53
CA LEU A 737 41.79 6.92 -0.97
C LEU A 737 41.80 6.93 0.56
N GLU A 738 42.89 6.46 1.19
CA GLU A 738 43.06 6.40 2.65
C GLU A 738 43.41 7.78 3.25
N TYR A 739 44.31 8.56 2.64
CA TYR A 739 44.89 9.76 3.28
C TYR A 739 44.41 11.11 2.73
N GLU A 740 43.83 11.17 1.53
CA GLU A 740 43.44 12.44 0.87
C GLU A 740 41.94 12.57 0.54
N SER A 741 41.20 11.45 0.49
CA SER A 741 39.85 11.44 -0.13
C SER A 741 38.71 12.03 0.73
N ASP A 742 38.95 12.32 2.01
CA ASP A 742 37.93 12.74 3.00
C ASP A 742 36.99 13.85 2.49
N ASN A 743 37.55 14.86 1.82
CA ASN A 743 36.84 16.03 1.30
C ASN A 743 36.64 16.00 -0.23
N ALA A 744 36.97 14.88 -0.90
CA ALA A 744 36.88 14.78 -2.34
C ALA A 744 35.43 14.74 -2.84
N GLU A 745 35.16 15.38 -3.98
CA GLU A 745 33.85 15.35 -4.63
C GLU A 745 33.58 14.00 -5.32
N THR A 746 32.30 13.65 -5.48
CA THR A 746 31.82 12.48 -6.25
C THR A 746 32.46 12.35 -7.64
N LYS A 747 32.81 13.48 -8.27
CA LYS A 747 33.48 13.53 -9.57
C LYS A 747 34.89 12.93 -9.52
N VAL A 748 35.67 13.25 -8.49
CA VAL A 748 37.09 12.84 -8.38
C VAL A 748 37.21 11.32 -8.26
N PHE A 749 36.36 10.69 -7.44
CA PHE A 749 36.29 9.22 -7.34
C PHE A 749 35.97 8.57 -8.69
N LYS A 750 35.01 9.12 -9.46
CA LYS A 750 34.63 8.62 -10.78
C LYS A 750 35.74 8.82 -11.83
N GLU A 751 36.49 9.92 -11.75
CA GLU A 751 37.62 10.18 -12.65
C GLU A 751 38.80 9.25 -12.35
N LYS A 752 39.16 9.03 -11.08
CA LYS A 752 40.18 8.03 -10.68
C LYS A 752 39.76 6.61 -11.11
N LEU A 753 38.52 6.20 -10.85
CA LEU A 753 38.00 4.90 -11.30
C LEU A 753 38.06 4.76 -12.83
N SER A 754 37.57 5.74 -13.58
CA SER A 754 37.62 5.75 -15.06
C SER A 754 39.03 5.62 -15.62
N ASN A 755 40.01 6.31 -15.00
CA ASN A 755 41.42 6.23 -15.40
C ASN A 755 42.00 4.83 -15.16
N LEU A 756 41.70 4.20 -14.01
CA LEU A 756 42.17 2.85 -13.68
C LEU A 756 41.47 1.78 -14.54
N THR A 757 40.15 1.87 -14.74
CA THR A 757 39.42 0.98 -15.67
C THR A 757 40.01 1.08 -17.07
N ARG A 758 40.33 2.29 -17.57
CA ARG A 758 40.99 2.48 -18.86
C ARG A 758 42.41 1.89 -18.90
N LEU A 759 43.17 1.97 -17.81
CA LEU A 759 44.54 1.42 -17.73
C LEU A 759 44.54 -0.10 -17.87
N VAL A 760 43.60 -0.80 -17.22
CA VAL A 760 43.57 -2.28 -17.20
C VAL A 760 42.67 -2.91 -18.28
N LYS A 761 41.82 -2.12 -18.96
CA LYS A 761 40.87 -2.59 -19.98
C LYS A 761 41.49 -3.58 -20.96
N ASP A 762 42.59 -3.22 -21.63
CA ASP A 762 43.15 -4.05 -22.69
C ASP A 762 43.81 -5.34 -22.15
N LEU A 763 44.14 -5.41 -20.85
CA LEU A 763 44.53 -6.65 -20.17
C LEU A 763 43.31 -7.50 -19.81
N PHE A 764 42.24 -6.90 -19.30
CA PHE A 764 41.00 -7.59 -18.96
C PHE A 764 40.36 -8.21 -20.21
N ASP A 765 40.30 -7.45 -21.31
CA ASP A 765 39.83 -7.91 -22.63
C ASP A 765 40.65 -9.12 -23.11
N ARG A 766 42.00 -9.08 -22.99
CA ARG A 766 42.87 -10.23 -23.35
C ARG A 766 42.54 -11.46 -22.51
N VAL A 767 42.41 -11.33 -21.19
CA VAL A 767 42.09 -12.46 -20.31
C VAL A 767 40.74 -13.08 -20.67
N GLN A 768 39.70 -12.26 -20.89
CA GLN A 768 38.38 -12.75 -21.31
C GLN A 768 38.47 -13.49 -22.65
N GLU A 769 39.15 -12.90 -23.63
CA GLU A 769 39.44 -13.50 -24.93
C GLU A 769 40.15 -14.86 -24.83
N HIS A 770 41.15 -15.01 -23.95
CA HIS A 770 41.80 -16.30 -23.73
C HIS A 770 40.91 -17.33 -23.03
N ARG A 771 40.07 -16.88 -22.08
CA ARG A 771 39.21 -17.75 -21.27
C ARG A 771 38.02 -18.32 -22.06
N GLU A 772 37.38 -17.51 -22.90
CA GLU A 772 36.15 -17.89 -23.60
C GLU A 772 36.39 -18.53 -24.99
N ARG A 773 37.52 -18.22 -25.65
CA ARG A 773 37.82 -18.70 -27.01
C ARG A 773 37.71 -20.23 -27.20
N PRO A 774 38.14 -21.09 -26.25
CA PRO A 774 37.95 -22.54 -26.41
C PRO A 774 36.48 -22.95 -26.53
N GLY A 775 35.59 -22.34 -25.73
CA GLY A 775 34.14 -22.58 -25.82
C GLY A 775 33.53 -22.06 -27.12
N ALA A 776 33.94 -20.87 -27.55
CA ALA A 776 33.52 -20.30 -28.84
C ALA A 776 33.96 -21.16 -30.04
N LEU A 777 35.17 -21.76 -29.99
CA LEU A 777 35.65 -22.70 -31.00
C LEU A 777 34.86 -24.02 -31.00
N VAL A 778 34.45 -24.54 -29.84
CA VAL A 778 33.54 -25.70 -29.76
C VAL A 778 32.17 -25.37 -30.36
N ALA A 779 31.62 -24.19 -30.09
CA ALA A 779 30.38 -23.73 -30.70
C ALA A 779 30.48 -23.61 -32.22
N LEU A 780 31.60 -23.08 -32.75
CA LEU A 780 31.87 -23.04 -34.18
C LEU A 780 31.98 -24.44 -34.80
N ASN A 781 32.71 -25.36 -34.18
CA ASN A 781 32.81 -26.75 -34.62
C ASN A 781 31.44 -27.43 -34.69
N ASN A 782 30.61 -27.25 -33.66
CA ASN A 782 29.25 -27.79 -33.63
C ASN A 782 28.37 -27.20 -34.74
N MET A 783 28.47 -25.89 -34.99
CA MET A 783 27.76 -25.22 -36.09
C MET A 783 28.20 -25.76 -37.46
N VAL A 784 29.51 -25.87 -37.69
CA VAL A 784 30.10 -26.43 -38.93
C VAL A 784 29.62 -27.87 -39.15
N ASN A 785 29.71 -28.73 -38.13
CA ASN A 785 29.27 -30.12 -38.21
C ASN A 785 27.76 -30.23 -38.50
N ALA A 786 26.93 -29.40 -37.87
CA ALA A 786 25.49 -29.36 -38.12
C ALA A 786 25.17 -28.91 -39.56
N SER A 787 25.86 -27.87 -40.06
CA SER A 787 25.74 -27.43 -41.45
C SER A 787 26.22 -28.49 -42.46
N GLU A 788 27.22 -29.31 -42.13
CA GLU A 788 27.67 -30.43 -42.99
C GLU A 788 26.70 -31.61 -43.03
N VAL A 789 26.14 -32.00 -41.89
CA VAL A 789 25.09 -33.03 -41.82
C VAL A 789 23.86 -32.55 -42.59
N TYR A 790 23.49 -31.27 -42.43
CA TYR A 790 22.38 -30.66 -43.18
C TYR A 790 22.68 -30.60 -44.69
N LEU A 791 23.88 -30.14 -45.09
CA LEU A 791 24.33 -30.13 -46.49
C LEU A 791 24.19 -31.53 -47.12
N SER A 792 24.71 -32.55 -46.44
CA SER A 792 24.68 -33.95 -46.90
C SER A 792 23.24 -34.45 -47.10
N ALA A 793 22.31 -34.07 -46.22
CA ALA A 793 20.89 -34.40 -46.35
C ALA A 793 20.21 -33.68 -47.51
N ILE A 794 20.56 -32.41 -47.79
CA ILE A 794 19.94 -31.63 -48.89
C ILE A 794 20.55 -31.90 -50.27
N THR A 795 21.78 -32.43 -50.37
CA THR A 795 22.40 -32.77 -51.67
C THR A 795 21.55 -33.77 -52.47
N GLY A 796 20.89 -34.73 -51.80
CA GLY A 796 19.93 -35.65 -52.45
C GLY A 796 18.63 -35.00 -52.94
N LEU A 797 18.37 -33.74 -52.57
CA LEU A 797 17.19 -32.93 -52.93
C LEU A 797 17.54 -31.78 -53.90
N GLN A 798 18.75 -31.83 -54.49
CA GLN A 798 19.16 -30.96 -55.58
C GLN A 798 18.15 -31.05 -56.75
N ASP A 799 17.83 -29.89 -57.33
CA ASP A 799 16.88 -29.67 -58.42
C ASP A 799 15.42 -30.13 -58.14
N GLN A 800 15.13 -30.61 -56.92
CA GLN A 800 13.78 -30.86 -56.39
C GLN A 800 13.31 -29.73 -55.47
N VAL A 801 14.19 -29.29 -54.55
CA VAL A 801 13.90 -28.28 -53.50
C VAL A 801 14.93 -27.16 -53.50
N PHE A 802 16.20 -27.49 -53.78
CA PHE A 802 17.33 -26.57 -53.76
C PHE A 802 18.01 -26.52 -55.13
N THR A 803 18.51 -25.35 -55.50
CA THR A 803 19.33 -25.18 -56.71
C THR A 803 20.76 -25.63 -56.44
N ALA A 804 21.46 -26.05 -57.50
CA ALA A 804 22.90 -26.35 -57.42
C ALA A 804 23.72 -25.21 -56.78
N VAL A 805 23.39 -23.95 -57.12
CA VAL A 805 24.08 -22.75 -56.60
C VAL A 805 23.90 -22.57 -55.09
N GLU A 806 22.76 -22.96 -54.51
CA GLU A 806 22.51 -22.89 -53.08
C GLU A 806 23.29 -23.96 -52.31
N ILE A 807 23.34 -25.19 -52.83
CA ILE A 807 24.11 -26.30 -52.27
C ILE A 807 25.61 -26.01 -52.37
N GLU A 808 26.08 -25.50 -53.51
CA GLU A 808 27.44 -25.01 -53.72
C GLU A 808 27.78 -23.84 -52.80
N THR A 809 26.84 -22.90 -52.57
CA THR A 809 27.04 -21.76 -51.66
C THR A 809 27.22 -22.20 -50.20
N LEU A 810 26.36 -23.10 -49.69
CA LEU A 810 26.53 -23.63 -48.33
C LEU A 810 27.84 -24.44 -48.21
N SER A 811 28.13 -25.31 -49.19
CA SER A 811 29.38 -26.09 -49.24
C SER A 811 30.62 -25.19 -49.23
N ARG A 812 30.64 -24.15 -50.05
CA ARG A 812 31.71 -23.15 -50.10
C ARG A 812 31.86 -22.42 -48.76
N ILE A 813 30.77 -21.96 -48.14
CA ILE A 813 30.81 -21.24 -46.85
C ILE A 813 31.31 -22.14 -45.71
N ILE A 814 30.97 -23.44 -45.71
CA ILE A 814 31.51 -24.43 -44.77
C ILE A 814 33.03 -24.56 -44.96
N ASN A 815 33.50 -24.79 -46.18
CA ASN A 815 34.92 -24.98 -46.47
C ASN A 815 35.74 -23.71 -46.18
N GLU A 816 35.29 -22.54 -46.63
CA GLU A 816 35.86 -21.22 -46.30
C GLU A 816 35.84 -20.90 -44.80
N THR A 817 35.01 -21.58 -44.00
CA THR A 817 35.00 -21.45 -42.55
C THR A 817 35.97 -22.41 -41.88
N LYS A 818 36.08 -23.65 -42.36
CA LYS A 818 37.10 -24.62 -41.91
C LYS A 818 38.53 -24.16 -42.20
N GLU A 819 38.79 -23.71 -43.43
CA GLU A 819 40.10 -23.20 -43.84
C GLU A 819 40.50 -21.97 -43.01
N TRP A 820 39.60 -21.00 -42.89
CA TRP A 820 39.77 -19.82 -42.04
C TRP A 820 40.01 -20.20 -40.56
N GLN A 821 39.25 -21.15 -40.02
CA GLN A 821 39.40 -21.58 -38.63
C GLN A 821 40.78 -22.20 -38.40
N ALA A 822 41.23 -23.08 -39.31
CA ALA A 822 42.55 -23.70 -39.23
C ALA A 822 43.69 -22.67 -39.32
N GLU A 823 43.56 -21.68 -40.22
CA GLU A 823 44.51 -20.57 -40.35
C GLU A 823 44.56 -19.73 -39.06
N GLN A 824 43.41 -19.24 -38.58
CA GLN A 824 43.38 -18.30 -37.46
C GLN A 824 43.72 -18.95 -36.12
N VAL A 825 43.40 -20.24 -35.92
CA VAL A 825 43.90 -21.01 -34.78
C VAL A 825 45.42 -21.16 -34.87
N ALA A 826 45.96 -21.56 -36.02
CA ALA A 826 47.41 -21.70 -36.20
C ALA A 826 48.20 -20.37 -36.18
N LEU A 827 47.53 -19.22 -36.27
CA LEU A 827 48.08 -17.88 -36.00
C LEU A 827 47.98 -17.53 -34.50
N GLN A 828 46.86 -17.86 -33.85
CA GLN A 828 46.64 -17.60 -32.43
C GLN A 828 47.55 -18.45 -31.54
N ASP A 829 47.79 -19.72 -31.86
CA ASP A 829 48.66 -20.64 -31.11
C ASP A 829 50.13 -20.20 -31.13
N LYS A 830 50.52 -19.37 -32.11
CA LYS A 830 51.86 -18.78 -32.23
C LYS A 830 51.98 -17.40 -31.59
N THR A 831 50.87 -16.83 -31.11
CA THR A 831 50.82 -15.48 -30.54
C THR A 831 50.96 -15.57 -29.01
N PRO A 832 51.95 -14.90 -28.38
CA PRO A 832 52.09 -14.88 -26.93
C PRO A 832 50.83 -14.38 -26.23
N LEU A 833 50.49 -14.97 -25.07
CA LEU A 833 49.27 -14.63 -24.33
C LEU A 833 49.21 -13.16 -23.85
N HIS A 834 50.36 -12.49 -23.75
CA HIS A 834 50.43 -11.06 -23.44
C HIS A 834 50.31 -10.12 -24.64
N GLU A 835 50.30 -10.64 -25.87
CA GLU A 835 50.01 -9.86 -27.08
C GLU A 835 48.51 -9.80 -27.38
N THR A 836 48.09 -8.82 -28.20
CA THR A 836 46.73 -8.76 -28.73
C THR A 836 46.39 -10.03 -29.53
N PRO A 837 45.30 -10.76 -29.18
CA PRO A 837 44.81 -11.93 -29.91
C PRO A 837 44.63 -11.66 -31.40
N LYS A 838 44.94 -12.68 -32.21
CA LYS A 838 44.69 -12.67 -33.66
C LYS A 838 43.33 -13.28 -33.99
N LEU A 839 42.89 -14.25 -33.19
CA LEU A 839 41.56 -14.86 -33.28
C LEU A 839 40.67 -14.36 -32.13
N THR A 840 39.83 -13.36 -32.43
CA THR A 840 38.90 -12.79 -31.44
C THR A 840 37.56 -13.54 -31.38
N LEU A 841 36.90 -13.53 -30.22
CA LEU A 841 35.54 -14.03 -30.00
C LEU A 841 34.57 -13.46 -31.04
N ARG A 842 34.66 -12.15 -31.32
CA ARG A 842 33.85 -11.48 -32.35
C ARG A 842 33.99 -12.14 -33.71
N MET A 843 35.22 -12.46 -34.14
CA MET A 843 35.45 -13.09 -35.45
C MET A 843 34.88 -14.51 -35.53
N ILE A 844 34.90 -15.26 -34.41
CA ILE A 844 34.27 -16.58 -34.31
C ILE A 844 32.74 -16.44 -34.42
N PHE A 845 32.13 -15.54 -33.65
CA PHE A 845 30.68 -15.32 -33.71
C PHE A 845 30.20 -14.80 -35.07
N GLU A 846 30.96 -13.95 -35.74
CA GLU A 846 30.68 -13.50 -37.12
C GLU A 846 30.62 -14.68 -38.11
N LYS A 847 31.52 -15.66 -37.98
CA LYS A 847 31.50 -16.89 -38.80
C LYS A 847 30.32 -17.81 -38.45
N ILE A 848 30.01 -17.99 -37.16
CA ILE A 848 28.81 -18.74 -36.72
C ILE A 848 27.54 -18.12 -37.31
N GLN A 849 27.37 -16.79 -37.24
CA GLN A 849 26.20 -16.09 -37.77
C GLN A 849 26.04 -16.24 -39.30
N VAL A 850 27.15 -16.30 -40.05
CA VAL A 850 27.11 -16.52 -41.50
C VAL A 850 26.63 -17.93 -41.84
N LEU A 851 27.15 -18.96 -41.16
CA LEU A 851 26.71 -20.35 -41.31
C LEU A 851 25.24 -20.54 -40.89
N ASP A 852 24.86 -19.96 -39.75
CA ASP A 852 23.51 -20.05 -39.19
C ASP A 852 22.47 -19.41 -40.12
N ARG A 853 22.76 -18.21 -40.64
CA ARG A 853 21.88 -17.51 -41.59
C ARG A 853 21.65 -18.33 -42.87
N GLU A 854 22.71 -18.92 -43.43
CA GLU A 854 22.60 -19.70 -44.67
C GLU A 854 21.87 -21.03 -44.43
N THR A 855 22.21 -21.74 -43.35
CA THR A 855 21.56 -22.99 -42.96
C THR A 855 20.06 -22.75 -42.67
N LYS A 856 19.71 -21.67 -41.96
CA LYS A 856 18.31 -21.29 -41.71
C LYS A 856 17.57 -20.79 -42.95
N TYR A 857 18.23 -20.13 -43.89
CA TYR A 857 17.63 -19.76 -45.18
C TYR A 857 17.16 -21.02 -45.93
N LEU A 858 18.05 -22.00 -46.07
CA LEU A 858 17.74 -23.26 -46.74
C LEU A 858 16.73 -24.10 -45.94
N LEU A 859 16.80 -24.15 -44.61
CA LEU A 859 15.81 -24.85 -43.78
C LEU A 859 14.40 -24.25 -43.93
N ASN A 860 14.28 -22.92 -43.95
CA ASN A 860 13.00 -22.23 -44.20
C ASN A 860 12.49 -22.47 -45.63
N LYS A 861 13.38 -22.66 -46.61
CA LYS A 861 13.02 -23.04 -47.98
C LYS A 861 12.50 -24.48 -48.03
N ALA A 862 13.16 -25.41 -47.33
CA ALA A 862 12.76 -26.81 -47.21
C ALA A 862 11.32 -26.95 -46.67
N GLN A 863 11.03 -26.27 -45.55
CA GLN A 863 9.72 -26.28 -44.90
C GLN A 863 8.57 -25.69 -45.73
N ARG A 864 8.89 -25.00 -46.84
CA ARG A 864 7.92 -24.35 -47.74
C ARG A 864 7.80 -25.05 -49.11
N ALA A 865 8.53 -26.14 -49.32
CA ALA A 865 8.47 -26.91 -50.56
C ALA A 865 7.31 -27.94 -50.54
N PRO A 866 6.60 -28.14 -51.67
CA PRO A 866 5.55 -29.15 -51.77
C PRO A 866 6.14 -30.58 -51.81
N PRO A 867 5.43 -31.59 -51.31
CA PRO A 867 5.95 -32.96 -51.22
C PRO A 867 6.14 -33.63 -52.60
N PRO A 868 7.19 -34.45 -52.77
CA PRO A 868 7.48 -35.15 -54.03
C PRO A 868 6.48 -36.28 -54.33
N LYS A 869 6.32 -36.63 -55.62
CA LYS A 869 5.42 -37.70 -56.07
C LYS A 869 6.14 -39.05 -56.20
N PRO A 870 5.53 -40.17 -55.78
CA PRO A 870 6.14 -41.51 -55.85
C PRO A 870 6.13 -42.09 -57.28
N THR A 871 7.05 -43.02 -57.54
CA THR A 871 7.14 -43.78 -58.80
C THR A 871 7.25 -45.29 -58.51
N THR A 872 6.74 -46.13 -59.44
CA THR A 872 6.41 -47.54 -59.17
C THR A 872 7.01 -48.51 -60.19
N LYS A 873 7.51 -49.68 -59.75
CA LYS A 873 7.64 -50.92 -60.55
C LYS A 873 7.44 -52.20 -59.70
N LYS A 874 7.10 -53.30 -60.40
CA LYS A 874 6.74 -54.67 -59.94
C LYS A 874 6.93 -55.63 -61.16
N PRO A 875 6.80 -56.97 -61.08
CA PRO A 875 6.78 -57.91 -59.94
C PRO A 875 7.67 -59.19 -60.13
N GLU A 876 7.43 -60.20 -59.28
CA GLU A 876 8.00 -61.58 -59.20
C GLU A 876 7.72 -62.49 -60.45
N THR A 877 7.91 -63.83 -60.52
CA THR A 877 7.86 -65.01 -59.58
C THR A 877 8.38 -66.29 -60.33
N PRO A 878 8.32 -67.57 -59.83
CA PRO A 878 7.95 -68.16 -58.51
C PRO A 878 9.20 -68.87 -57.88
N ASP A 879 9.26 -70.04 -57.19
CA ASP A 879 8.38 -71.17 -56.75
C ASP A 879 9.15 -71.96 -55.63
N THR A 880 8.69 -72.99 -54.88
CA THR A 880 7.44 -73.79 -54.78
C THR A 880 7.03 -73.96 -53.27
N SER A 881 6.73 -75.17 -52.74
CA SER A 881 6.24 -75.37 -51.34
C SER A 881 6.26 -76.84 -50.82
N LYS A 882 5.87 -77.04 -49.53
CA LYS A 882 5.66 -78.27 -48.69
C LYS A 882 6.83 -78.67 -47.74
N GLU A 883 6.64 -79.16 -46.50
CA GLU A 883 5.42 -79.36 -45.67
C GLU A 883 5.70 -79.48 -44.14
N ALA A 884 4.66 -79.25 -43.32
CA ALA A 884 4.38 -79.80 -41.96
C ALA A 884 5.27 -79.51 -40.70
N ALA A 885 4.79 -78.54 -39.89
CA ALA A 885 4.42 -78.62 -38.45
C ALA A 885 5.39 -79.07 -37.31
N GLY A 886 5.41 -78.25 -36.24
CA GLY A 886 5.88 -78.52 -34.87
C GLY A 886 5.57 -77.34 -33.92
N GLU A 887 5.41 -77.59 -32.61
CA GLU A 887 5.10 -76.60 -31.55
C GLU A 887 6.37 -75.78 -31.13
N GLU A 888 6.37 -74.69 -30.34
CA GLU A 888 5.58 -74.35 -29.13
C GLU A 888 5.41 -72.81 -28.90
N VAL A 889 5.25 -72.33 -27.65
CA VAL A 889 4.48 -71.12 -27.25
C VAL A 889 5.30 -69.90 -26.76
N VAL A 890 4.68 -68.71 -26.83
CA VAL A 890 5.12 -67.31 -26.58
C VAL A 890 5.82 -67.00 -25.21
N PRO A 891 6.47 -65.82 -25.07
CA PRO A 891 5.79 -64.69 -24.40
C PRO A 891 5.93 -63.30 -25.09
N ASP A 892 5.04 -62.37 -24.71
CA ASP A 892 4.80 -61.07 -25.37
C ASP A 892 5.77 -59.92 -25.03
N VAL A 893 5.84 -58.93 -25.93
CA VAL A 893 5.95 -57.48 -25.62
C VAL A 893 5.11 -56.71 -26.64
N ASP A 894 4.25 -55.79 -26.18
CA ASP A 894 3.45 -54.89 -27.04
C ASP A 894 3.58 -53.43 -26.59
N MET A 895 3.24 -52.47 -27.47
CA MET A 895 3.51 -51.03 -27.33
C MET A 895 2.42 -50.25 -26.56
N PRO A 896 2.70 -48.99 -26.17
CA PRO A 896 2.11 -47.87 -26.93
C PRO A 896 3.03 -46.63 -27.13
N GLU A 897 2.45 -45.51 -27.56
CA GLU A 897 3.08 -44.36 -28.24
C GLU A 897 3.38 -43.13 -27.34
N GLY A 898 4.17 -42.15 -27.84
CA GLY A 898 4.11 -40.74 -27.40
C GLY A 898 5.45 -40.05 -27.06
N PRO A 899 5.90 -38.99 -27.80
CA PRO A 899 7.21 -38.35 -27.59
C PRO A 899 7.19 -36.89 -27.08
N VAL A 900 8.18 -36.53 -26.25
CA VAL A 900 8.64 -35.14 -25.95
C VAL A 900 10.18 -35.14 -25.66
N PRO A 901 10.90 -34.00 -25.45
CA PRO A 901 12.17 -33.77 -26.14
C PRO A 901 13.45 -33.97 -25.28
N VAL A 902 14.61 -33.75 -25.92
CA VAL A 902 15.94 -33.72 -25.28
C VAL A 902 16.63 -32.39 -25.61
N GLU A 903 17.22 -31.75 -24.60
CA GLU A 903 18.14 -30.61 -24.73
C GLU A 903 19.39 -30.82 -23.85
N GLN A 904 20.34 -29.89 -23.86
CA GLN A 904 21.76 -30.13 -23.56
C GLN A 904 22.15 -30.06 -22.08
N PRO A 905 23.23 -30.74 -21.65
CA PRO A 905 23.82 -30.60 -20.32
C PRO A 905 24.75 -29.38 -20.21
N ALA A 906 24.80 -28.79 -19.01
CA ALA A 906 25.80 -27.79 -18.61
C ALA A 906 26.36 -28.15 -17.22
N THR A 907 27.59 -27.73 -16.93
CA THR A 907 28.36 -28.12 -15.72
C THR A 907 28.25 -27.11 -14.59
N GLU A 908 28.28 -27.60 -13.34
CA GLU A 908 28.45 -26.80 -12.13
C GLU A 908 29.88 -26.21 -12.00
N PRO A 909 30.12 -25.36 -10.99
CA PRO A 909 30.81 -25.92 -9.81
C PRO A 909 30.20 -25.54 -8.44
N GLU A 910 30.71 -26.22 -7.42
CA GLU A 910 30.31 -26.21 -6.00
C GLU A 910 30.46 -24.84 -5.29
N GLY A 911 29.76 -24.56 -4.17
CA GLY A 911 28.73 -25.36 -3.49
C GLY A 911 28.45 -24.88 -2.06
N THR A 912 27.47 -25.52 -1.39
CA THR A 912 27.21 -25.38 0.06
C THR A 912 26.49 -26.63 0.60
N ILE A 913 26.74 -27.01 1.85
CA ILE A 913 26.28 -28.28 2.45
C ILE A 913 24.80 -28.20 2.89
N PRO A 914 23.91 -29.12 2.46
CA PRO A 914 22.55 -29.26 2.99
C PRO A 914 22.46 -30.15 4.24
N LEU A 915 21.38 -29.99 5.01
CA LEU A 915 20.99 -30.86 6.14
C LEU A 915 20.14 -32.06 5.67
N GLU A 916 20.19 -33.16 6.42
CA GLU A 916 19.34 -34.34 6.18
C GLU A 916 17.86 -34.10 6.57
N PRO A 917 16.88 -34.59 5.79
CA PRO A 917 15.47 -34.61 6.17
C PRO A 917 15.09 -35.89 6.92
N VAL A 918 14.20 -35.80 7.91
CA VAL A 918 13.69 -36.94 8.69
C VAL A 918 12.30 -37.37 8.18
N GLU A 919 12.05 -38.68 8.13
CA GLU A 919 10.78 -39.27 7.68
C GLU A 919 9.63 -39.11 8.70
N PRO A 920 8.35 -39.15 8.25
CA PRO A 920 7.19 -38.97 9.12
C PRO A 920 6.83 -40.21 9.94
N VAL A 921 6.29 -40.01 11.15
CA VAL A 921 5.82 -41.07 12.05
C VAL A 921 4.31 -40.93 12.32
N GLU A 922 3.65 -42.06 12.56
CA GLU A 922 2.19 -42.23 12.63
C GLU A 922 1.52 -41.58 13.86
N THR A 923 0.20 -41.37 13.74
CA THR A 923 -0.67 -40.85 14.79
C THR A 923 -1.09 -41.93 15.80
N MET A 924 -1.08 -41.59 17.10
CA MET A 924 -1.78 -42.36 18.15
C MET A 924 -2.68 -41.45 19.01
N GLU A 925 -3.71 -42.05 19.62
CA GLU A 925 -4.78 -41.39 20.35
C GLU A 925 -4.38 -41.01 21.82
N PRO A 926 -5.06 -40.03 22.45
CA PRO A 926 -4.65 -39.49 23.74
C PRO A 926 -5.10 -40.31 24.96
N MET A 927 -4.29 -40.30 26.03
CA MET A 927 -4.65 -40.80 27.36
C MET A 927 -4.95 -39.67 28.36
N GLU A 928 -5.69 -40.00 29.41
CA GLU A 928 -6.20 -39.08 30.44
C GLU A 928 -5.13 -38.60 31.45
N PRO A 929 -5.32 -37.43 32.11
CA PRO A 929 -4.32 -36.85 33.00
C PRO A 929 -4.35 -37.41 34.43
N VAL A 930 -3.15 -37.63 35.01
CA VAL A 930 -2.95 -38.03 36.42
C VAL A 930 -2.66 -36.79 37.29
N GLN A 931 -3.15 -36.78 38.52
CA GLN A 931 -2.97 -35.68 39.49
C GLN A 931 -1.61 -35.73 40.20
N PRO A 932 -1.03 -34.58 40.61
CA PRO A 932 0.20 -34.53 41.40
C PRO A 932 -0.03 -34.80 42.90
N THR A 933 1.04 -35.13 43.62
CA THR A 933 1.09 -35.22 45.10
C THR A 933 2.48 -34.71 45.55
N PRO A 934 2.62 -33.99 46.67
CA PRO A 934 3.71 -33.00 46.81
C PRO A 934 4.91 -33.43 47.66
N GLU A 935 5.97 -32.61 47.57
CA GLU A 935 7.05 -32.35 48.55
C GLU A 935 7.83 -33.53 49.16
N GLN A 936 9.16 -33.50 48.99
CA GLN A 936 10.03 -33.08 50.11
C GLN A 936 11.42 -32.62 49.66
N THR A 937 12.09 -31.89 50.55
CA THR A 937 13.44 -31.29 50.42
C THR A 937 14.54 -32.25 50.88
N GLU A 938 15.75 -32.15 50.31
CA GLU A 938 16.97 -31.83 51.08
C GLU A 938 18.22 -31.62 50.18
N GLU A 939 19.32 -31.28 50.86
CA GLU A 939 20.60 -30.66 50.47
C GLU A 939 21.43 -31.34 49.35
N GLY A 940 22.32 -30.57 48.70
CA GLY A 940 23.34 -31.11 47.77
C GLY A 940 24.19 -30.03 47.06
N GLU A 941 25.48 -29.95 47.39
CA GLU A 941 26.46 -28.97 46.87
C GLU A 941 26.92 -29.25 45.42
N HIS A 942 27.42 -28.20 44.72
CA HIS A 942 28.53 -28.17 43.72
C HIS A 942 28.53 -29.19 42.52
N THR A 943 28.93 -28.89 41.27
CA THR A 943 29.78 -27.85 40.62
C THR A 943 29.37 -27.62 39.14
N GLU A 944 29.79 -26.48 38.56
CA GLU A 944 30.18 -26.26 37.14
C GLU A 944 29.49 -27.11 36.04
N LEU A 945 28.60 -26.54 35.21
CA LEU A 945 28.99 -25.76 34.02
C LEU A 945 27.86 -24.82 33.51
#